data_AF-A0A8B9H508-F1
#
_entry.id   AF-A0A8B9H508-F1
#
_cell.length_a   1.000
_cell.length_b   1.000
_cell.length_c   1.000
_cell.angle_alpha   90.00
_cell.angle_beta   90.00
_cell.angle_gamma   90.00
#
_symmetry.space_group_name_H-M   'P 1'
#
loop_
_entity.id
_entity.type
_entity.pdbx_description
1 polymer ?
#
loop_
_entity_poly.entity_id
_entity_poly.type
_entity_poly.pdbx_seq_one_letter_code
_entity_poly.pdbx_strand_id
1 'polypeptide(L)'
;MTAYVEMSGNAPPAGNQTVLRRHSEIPVENAGGVRILKVCFISNSSNLGKNFKLVKCDSSWEIKSIVQSILESGRLGPNIKFPGCYGLRLKHLKSDEVHWLHPNLTVGEMEQKYSQHVEAEWRYDLRIRYIPTDFLSKLKEDKTTMLYFYQQVRSDYMQHCASKVSDGMALQLGCLEIRYRFYKDMNANGLDKKSNFDLLEKDVGLDLFFPQELISSMKPKQLKKLIQQTFQQYSSLKEEQCILKFFETFSVFSSFDEEVFPCELVQGWSLSVDLVIGPKGICQRTDKNSVPVCLATFSQVQRIKCSLQNDGKGLLYVDIKGAKLPLSVNTASVATAENMADLIDGHCRLESGNDTSLMIKPKKGMMFSLPLIIIVGTLIEIIYSDIYAEIPDAEEKPDACKHSLSRDDIVLGRILGEGFFGEVHEGVYKSRTGERVSVAVKTCKDCTADVKEKFMSEAVIMKKLDHPHIVCLVGIIEEDPVWIVMELYQHGELGQYLVENQQKLTNVNLVLYSLQICKALAYLEGINMVHRDIAVRNVLVAKPECVKLGDFGLSRYIEEEEYYKASVSRLPIKWMAPESINFRRFTSASDVWMFAVCMWEIMNWGQQPFFWLENKDVINQLEQGVRLPKPEQCPPTLYSLMTRCWTYDPRERPRFTELVCTIFLCVCICMYVYGGGQCNAHVCVLMLLLPTPQLPPYMCASSPALASPPGYRSTPISNRTLTLPLSPRRSSMGERDFIGEPSSKEDAQQLWDFEKMSIQETLRRQKQEMLEDNQWREKEEKQLVSHQMKQLLSAQFRSPPEKPPRLTAQPVPTAELDRSEDQVYHNVMEMVKVVVKLKNDVNTLPPSEYVGVVKAVGLTLRNLIHSVDEVLPSLHESIRTEIEGTQKLLNKDMAELISKMRLAQQNAITSLKDECKKQMLAAAHTMAMDSKNLLDAVDQARVRANVAKPKPDSEAQS
;
A
#
# COMPACT_ATOMS: atom_id res chain seq x y z
N MET A 1 -59.58 -57.58 1.79
CA MET A 1 -59.99 -58.12 0.47
C MET A 1 -59.62 -57.10 -0.57
N THR A 2 -58.95 -57.61 -1.59
CA THR A 2 -58.33 -57.01 -2.75
C THR A 2 -59.27 -56.21 -3.64
N ALA A 3 -58.61 -55.35 -4.44
CA ALA A 3 -58.86 -55.09 -5.86
C ALA A 3 -59.83 -53.95 -6.24
N TYR A 4 -59.66 -53.24 -7.35
CA TYR A 4 -58.54 -52.87 -8.27
C TYR A 4 -59.23 -52.21 -9.50
N VAL A 5 -58.48 -51.40 -10.27
CA VAL A 5 -58.71 -51.03 -11.70
C VAL A 5 -59.86 -50.03 -11.97
N GLU A 6 -59.57 -48.74 -12.22
CA GLU A 6 -59.19 -48.09 -13.50
C GLU A 6 -60.32 -47.98 -14.55
N MET A 7 -60.67 -46.75 -14.96
CA MET A 7 -60.26 -46.14 -16.26
C MET A 7 -61.20 -44.99 -16.68
N SER A 8 -60.53 -43.89 -17.06
CA SER A 8 -60.81 -42.93 -18.15
C SER A 8 -62.16 -42.21 -18.31
N GLY A 9 -62.07 -40.87 -18.38
CA GLY A 9 -62.54 -40.15 -19.57
C GLY A 9 -63.64 -39.09 -19.39
N ASN A 10 -63.22 -37.83 -19.52
CA ASN A 10 -63.96 -36.65 -20.00
C ASN A 10 -64.97 -35.93 -19.08
N ALA A 11 -64.50 -34.81 -18.52
CA ALA A 11 -65.25 -33.82 -17.75
C ALA A 11 -65.78 -32.67 -18.63
N PRO A 12 -66.99 -32.16 -18.32
CA PRO A 12 -67.21 -30.72 -18.16
C PRO A 12 -68.18 -30.44 -16.97
N PRO A 13 -68.73 -29.23 -16.75
CA PRO A 13 -68.12 -28.21 -15.89
C PRO A 13 -69.01 -27.71 -14.72
N ALA A 14 -68.36 -26.93 -13.85
CA ALA A 14 -68.82 -25.80 -13.03
C ALA A 14 -69.96 -25.99 -11.99
N GLY A 15 -69.58 -25.95 -10.71
CA GLY A 15 -70.50 -25.71 -9.59
C GLY A 15 -69.90 -25.93 -8.20
N ASN A 16 -69.48 -24.83 -7.55
CA ASN A 16 -69.14 -24.59 -6.14
C ASN A 16 -69.23 -25.74 -5.11
N GLN A 17 -68.09 -26.06 -4.48
CA GLN A 17 -67.90 -26.00 -3.02
C GLN A 17 -66.42 -26.22 -2.62
N THR A 18 -65.90 -25.17 -1.99
CA THR A 18 -64.79 -25.05 -1.03
C THR A 18 -64.40 -26.30 -0.23
N VAL A 19 -63.12 -26.75 -0.30
CA VAL A 19 -62.29 -27.25 0.84
C VAL A 19 -60.79 -27.35 0.45
N LEU A 20 -59.94 -26.65 1.22
CA LEU A 20 -58.52 -26.83 1.58
C LEU A 20 -57.48 -27.35 0.58
N ARG A 21 -56.62 -26.44 0.07
CA ARG A 21 -55.18 -26.70 -0.12
C ARG A 21 -54.31 -25.44 0.10
N ARG A 22 -53.20 -25.71 0.79
CA ARG A 22 -52.05 -24.88 1.18
C ARG A 22 -51.66 -23.75 0.21
N HIS A 23 -51.55 -22.54 0.74
CA HIS A 23 -50.41 -21.63 0.56
C HIS A 23 -50.36 -20.73 1.80
N SER A 24 -49.45 -21.02 2.72
CA SER A 24 -49.19 -20.17 3.87
C SER A 24 -48.40 -18.96 3.41
N GLU A 25 -49.03 -17.80 3.50
CA GLU A 25 -48.42 -16.48 3.43
C GLU A 25 -47.22 -16.42 4.38
N ILE A 26 -46.03 -16.28 3.82
CA ILE A 26 -44.86 -15.78 4.54
C ILE A 26 -44.82 -14.28 4.24
N PRO A 27 -44.75 -13.40 5.25
CA PRO A 27 -44.60 -11.96 5.02
C PRO A 27 -43.32 -11.76 4.23
N VAL A 28 -43.41 -11.08 3.08
CA VAL A 28 -42.21 -10.55 2.42
C VAL A 28 -41.70 -9.41 3.30
N GLU A 29 -40.83 -9.74 4.26
CA GLU A 29 -39.90 -8.76 4.80
C GLU A 29 -39.11 -8.21 3.62
N ASN A 30 -39.30 -6.93 3.31
CA ASN A 30 -38.35 -6.17 2.52
C ASN A 30 -37.01 -6.21 3.27
N ALA A 31 -36.15 -7.16 2.92
CA ALA A 31 -34.75 -7.13 3.29
C ALA A 31 -34.16 -5.87 2.64
N GLY A 32 -34.10 -4.77 3.41
CA GLY A 32 -33.44 -3.54 3.01
C GLY A 32 -31.98 -3.85 2.72
N GLY A 33 -31.54 -3.59 1.48
CA GLY A 33 -30.16 -3.80 1.08
C GLY A 33 -29.21 -3.05 2.01
N VAL A 34 -28.23 -3.79 2.53
CA VAL A 34 -27.14 -3.24 3.34
C VAL A 34 -26.25 -2.39 2.44
N ARG A 35 -25.96 -1.16 2.86
CA ARG A 35 -25.14 -0.18 2.14
C ARG A 35 -23.87 0.15 2.91
N ILE A 36 -22.83 0.55 2.19
CA ILE A 36 -21.55 0.97 2.77
C ILE A 36 -21.18 2.34 2.20
N LEU A 37 -21.18 3.37 3.06
CA LEU A 37 -20.79 4.72 2.67
C LEU A 37 -19.35 5.01 3.09
N LYS A 38 -18.53 5.52 2.16
CA LYS A 38 -17.18 5.99 2.46
C LYS A 38 -17.21 7.46 2.87
N VAL A 39 -17.16 7.72 4.17
CA VAL A 39 -17.16 9.07 4.73
C VAL A 39 -15.75 9.52 5.07
N CYS A 40 -15.26 10.53 4.36
CA CYS A 40 -13.96 11.14 4.59
C CYS A 40 -14.02 12.14 5.75
N PHE A 41 -12.95 12.23 6.53
CA PHE A 41 -12.80 13.23 7.60
C PHE A 41 -11.34 13.70 7.67
N ILE A 42 -11.12 14.83 8.33
CA ILE A 42 -9.79 15.44 8.43
C ILE A 42 -9.05 14.84 9.63
N SER A 43 -7.73 14.67 9.51
CA SER A 43 -6.87 14.15 10.57
C SER A 43 -5.49 14.82 10.54
N ASN A 44 -4.73 14.65 11.62
CA ASN A 44 -3.38 15.16 11.80
C ASN A 44 -2.35 14.51 10.85
N SER A 45 -2.69 13.54 10.00
CA SER A 45 -1.73 12.99 9.03
C SER A 45 -1.27 14.04 8.00
N SER A 46 -0.05 13.90 7.46
CA SER A 46 0.49 14.73 6.37
C SER A 46 -0.36 14.70 5.08
N ASN A 47 -1.28 13.75 4.96
CA ASN A 47 -2.23 13.62 3.86
C ASN A 47 -3.61 14.23 4.21
N LEU A 48 -3.79 15.54 4.01
CA LEU A 48 -5.10 16.17 4.17
C LEU A 48 -6.12 15.53 3.20
N GLY A 49 -7.20 14.95 3.74
CA GLY A 49 -8.31 14.41 2.97
C GLY A 49 -8.22 12.95 2.52
N LYS A 50 -7.31 12.13 3.05
CA LYS A 50 -7.26 10.67 2.77
C LYS A 50 -7.84 9.78 3.87
N ASN A 51 -8.16 10.34 5.04
CA ASN A 51 -8.76 9.59 6.13
C ASN A 51 -10.26 9.43 5.88
N PHE A 52 -10.75 8.20 6.04
CA PHE A 52 -12.15 7.87 5.86
C PHE A 52 -12.56 6.73 6.80
N LYS A 53 -13.86 6.61 7.01
CA LYS A 53 -14.50 5.46 7.65
C LYS A 53 -15.57 4.94 6.71
N LEU A 54 -15.63 3.62 6.58
CA LEU A 54 -16.72 2.92 5.91
C LEU A 54 -17.85 2.75 6.92
N VAL A 55 -19.04 3.23 6.59
CA VAL A 55 -20.22 3.16 7.45
C VAL A 55 -21.23 2.21 6.81
N LYS A 56 -21.45 1.07 7.46
CA LYS A 56 -22.49 0.12 7.12
C LYS A 56 -23.84 0.67 7.61
N CYS A 57 -24.78 0.86 6.71
CA CYS A 57 -26.11 1.40 6.99
C CYS A 57 -27.15 0.72 6.10
N ASP A 58 -28.43 0.92 6.37
CA ASP A 58 -29.51 0.49 5.47
C ASP A 58 -30.21 1.71 4.85
N SER A 59 -31.06 1.48 3.85
CA SER A 59 -31.80 2.56 3.16
C SER A 59 -32.68 3.43 4.06
N SER A 60 -33.03 2.97 5.27
CA SER A 60 -33.84 3.69 6.24
C SER A 60 -33.03 4.58 7.19
N TRP A 61 -31.70 4.40 7.26
CA TRP A 61 -30.85 5.22 8.10
C TRP A 61 -30.91 6.69 7.70
N GLU A 62 -30.97 7.56 8.70
CA GLU A 62 -30.85 9.00 8.52
C GLU A 62 -29.38 9.43 8.54
N ILE A 63 -29.05 10.53 7.86
CA ILE A 63 -27.69 11.09 7.82
C ILE A 63 -27.14 11.34 9.24
N LYS A 64 -27.99 11.75 10.19
CA LYS A 64 -27.58 11.95 11.59
C LYS A 64 -27.05 10.67 12.24
N SER A 65 -27.61 9.51 11.90
CA SER A 65 -27.15 8.21 12.42
C SER A 65 -25.77 7.85 11.85
N ILE A 66 -25.51 8.19 10.59
CA ILE A 66 -24.20 8.02 9.95
C ILE A 66 -23.15 8.90 10.64
N VAL A 67 -23.46 10.19 10.83
CA VAL A 67 -22.58 11.13 11.53
C VAL A 67 -22.30 10.64 12.94
N GLN A 68 -23.33 10.28 13.71
CA GLN A 68 -23.20 9.80 15.08
C GLN A 68 -22.31 8.54 15.16
N SER A 69 -22.52 7.56 14.26
CA SER A 69 -21.67 6.36 14.20
C SER A 69 -20.19 6.68 13.99
N ILE A 70 -19.87 7.73 13.21
CA ILE A 70 -18.48 8.15 13.00
C ILE A 70 -17.93 8.81 14.27
N LEU A 71 -18.69 9.71 14.89
CA LEU A 71 -18.28 10.41 16.12
C LEU A 71 -18.04 9.44 17.29
N GLU A 72 -18.91 8.43 17.44
CA GLU A 72 -18.81 7.43 18.51
C GLU A 72 -17.67 6.41 18.31
N SER A 73 -17.14 6.28 17.09
CA SER A 73 -16.08 5.30 16.81
C SER A 73 -14.70 5.67 17.32
N GLY A 74 -14.55 6.82 17.97
CA GLY A 74 -13.26 7.30 18.50
C GLY A 74 -12.25 7.71 17.42
N ARG A 75 -12.55 7.53 16.12
CA ARG A 75 -11.63 7.84 15.00
C ARG A 75 -11.26 9.32 14.89
N LEU A 76 -12.12 10.23 15.34
CA LEU A 76 -11.83 11.66 15.37
C LEU A 76 -11.12 12.10 16.66
N GLY A 77 -11.18 11.27 17.70
CA GLY A 77 -10.69 11.56 19.05
C GLY A 77 -11.76 11.31 20.12
N PRO A 78 -11.36 11.24 21.40
CA PRO A 78 -12.26 10.95 22.51
C PRO A 78 -13.08 12.17 22.97
N ASN A 79 -14.13 11.94 23.76
CA ASN A 79 -14.87 12.96 24.53
C ASN A 79 -15.51 14.09 23.71
N ILE A 80 -16.07 13.79 22.54
CA ILE A 80 -16.84 14.75 21.74
C ILE A 80 -18.11 15.17 22.51
N LYS A 81 -18.25 16.45 22.82
CA LYS A 81 -19.38 17.03 23.56
C LYS A 81 -20.40 17.72 22.66
N PHE A 82 -19.98 18.13 21.47
CA PHE A 82 -20.82 18.91 20.55
C PHE A 82 -21.07 18.20 19.21
N PRO A 83 -21.76 17.03 19.21
CA PRO A 83 -22.02 16.28 17.98
C PRO A 83 -22.90 17.07 16.98
N GLY A 84 -23.78 17.95 17.48
CA GLY A 84 -24.65 18.80 16.66
C GLY A 84 -23.92 19.86 15.82
N CYS A 85 -22.59 20.04 15.99
CA CYS A 85 -21.80 20.93 15.14
C CYS A 85 -21.41 20.30 13.78
N TYR A 86 -21.48 18.97 13.70
CA TYR A 86 -21.04 18.21 12.53
C TYR A 86 -22.15 18.07 11.48
N GLY A 87 -21.78 18.20 10.22
CA GLY A 87 -22.63 17.97 9.06
C GLY A 87 -21.92 17.10 8.02
N LEU A 88 -22.69 16.50 7.12
CA LEU A 88 -22.17 15.66 6.05
C LEU A 88 -22.31 16.39 4.70
N ARG A 89 -21.18 16.58 4.03
CA ARG A 89 -21.12 17.26 2.74
C ARG A 89 -20.88 16.26 1.62
N LEU A 90 -21.73 16.26 0.62
CA LEU A 90 -21.57 15.53 -0.63
C LEU A 90 -20.93 16.46 -1.67
N LYS A 91 -19.76 16.09 -2.19
CA LYS A 91 -19.02 16.86 -3.19
C LYS A 91 -18.85 16.04 -4.46
N HIS A 92 -19.16 16.63 -5.61
CA HIS A 92 -18.85 16.03 -6.89
C HIS A 92 -17.35 16.22 -7.20
N LEU A 93 -16.69 15.18 -7.71
CA LEU A 93 -15.24 15.21 -7.94
C LEU A 93 -14.84 15.87 -9.25
N LYS A 94 -15.76 15.96 -10.22
CA LYS A 94 -15.51 16.52 -11.57
C LYS A 94 -16.11 17.91 -11.80
N SER A 95 -16.98 18.38 -10.91
CA SER A 95 -17.61 19.71 -10.97
C SER A 95 -17.50 20.40 -9.62
N ASP A 96 -17.80 21.70 -9.58
CA ASP A 96 -17.84 22.48 -8.34
C ASP A 96 -19.14 22.28 -7.55
N GLU A 97 -19.91 21.23 -7.88
CA GLU A 97 -21.19 20.94 -7.26
C GLU A 97 -21.02 20.36 -5.86
N VAL A 98 -21.74 20.97 -4.91
CA VAL A 98 -21.69 20.64 -3.49
C VAL A 98 -23.10 20.64 -2.91
N HIS A 99 -23.44 19.56 -2.21
CA HIS A 99 -24.70 19.39 -1.50
C HIS A 99 -24.43 19.10 -0.03
N TRP A 100 -25.07 19.82 0.87
CA TRP A 100 -25.09 19.47 2.28
C TRP A 100 -26.28 18.57 2.57
N LEU A 101 -25.98 17.38 3.08
CA LEU A 101 -26.98 16.36 3.33
C LEU A 101 -27.64 16.64 4.68
N HIS A 102 -28.93 16.98 4.63
CA HIS A 102 -29.69 17.31 5.81
C HIS A 102 -29.74 16.12 6.80
N PRO A 103 -29.62 16.33 8.13
CA PRO A 103 -29.53 15.23 9.10
C PRO A 103 -30.70 14.23 9.07
N ASN A 104 -31.91 14.70 8.75
CA ASN A 104 -33.13 13.87 8.64
C ASN A 104 -33.40 13.32 7.22
N LEU A 105 -32.44 13.45 6.29
CA LEU A 105 -32.51 12.80 4.99
C LEU A 105 -32.17 11.33 5.18
N THR A 106 -32.94 10.42 4.57
CA THR A 106 -32.61 8.99 4.60
C THR A 106 -31.63 8.63 3.49
N VAL A 107 -30.85 7.57 3.69
CA VAL A 107 -29.93 7.05 2.65
C VAL A 107 -30.70 6.69 1.37
N GLY A 108 -31.88 6.09 1.49
CA GLY A 108 -32.73 5.78 0.33
C GLY A 108 -33.23 7.02 -0.43
N GLU A 109 -33.59 8.09 0.28
CA GLU A 109 -33.95 9.38 -0.37
C GLU A 109 -32.73 10.03 -1.03
N MET A 110 -31.56 9.92 -0.41
CA MET A 110 -30.29 10.45 -0.91
C MET A 110 -29.89 9.76 -2.22
N GLU A 111 -29.93 8.43 -2.28
CA GLU A 111 -29.63 7.67 -3.50
C GLU A 111 -30.57 8.08 -4.65
N GLN A 112 -31.88 8.13 -4.39
CA GLN A 112 -32.86 8.52 -5.41
C GLN A 112 -32.63 9.94 -5.96
N LYS A 113 -32.17 10.86 -5.09
CA LYS A 113 -31.97 12.26 -5.45
C LYS A 113 -30.69 12.48 -6.25
N TYR A 114 -29.62 11.74 -5.95
CA TYR A 114 -28.28 11.94 -6.53
C TYR A 114 -27.83 10.81 -7.47
N SER A 115 -28.72 9.87 -7.82
CA SER A 115 -28.46 8.72 -8.71
C SER A 115 -28.15 9.06 -10.17
N GLN A 116 -28.20 10.33 -10.57
CA GLN A 116 -27.93 10.76 -11.95
C GLN A 116 -26.44 10.60 -12.33
N HIS A 117 -25.57 10.51 -11.33
CA HIS A 117 -24.12 10.35 -11.48
C HIS A 117 -23.65 9.05 -10.82
N VAL A 118 -22.55 8.49 -11.31
CA VAL A 118 -21.98 7.24 -10.77
C VAL A 118 -21.43 7.52 -9.36
N GLU A 119 -21.67 6.63 -8.39
CA GLU A 119 -21.28 6.84 -6.99
C GLU A 119 -19.79 7.16 -6.80
N ALA A 120 -18.92 6.63 -7.67
CA ALA A 120 -17.48 6.92 -7.70
C ALA A 120 -17.11 8.38 -8.03
N GLU A 121 -18.06 9.18 -8.53
CA GLU A 121 -17.89 10.60 -8.81
C GLU A 121 -18.23 11.48 -7.60
N TRP A 122 -18.81 10.88 -6.54
CA TRP A 122 -19.20 11.58 -5.33
C TRP A 122 -18.26 11.28 -4.17
N ARG A 123 -18.07 12.28 -3.32
CA ARG A 123 -17.28 12.18 -2.11
C ARG A 123 -18.05 12.74 -0.92
N TYR A 124 -18.16 11.94 0.13
CA TYR A 124 -18.73 12.35 1.41
C TYR A 124 -17.62 12.89 2.31
N ASP A 125 -17.72 14.15 2.74
CA ASP A 125 -16.83 14.77 3.71
C ASP A 125 -17.61 15.11 4.98
N LEU A 126 -17.23 14.53 6.12
CA LEU A 126 -17.68 14.95 7.44
C LEU A 126 -16.99 16.27 7.78
N ARG A 127 -17.77 17.29 8.17
CA ARG A 127 -17.24 18.64 8.43
C ARG A 127 -17.98 19.29 9.59
N ILE A 128 -17.31 20.19 10.30
CA ILE A 128 -17.99 21.11 11.20
C ILE A 128 -18.61 22.21 10.34
N ARG A 129 -19.93 22.37 10.46
CA ARG A 129 -20.70 23.37 9.71
C ARG A 129 -21.42 24.34 10.63
N TYR A 130 -22.03 23.83 11.69
CA TYR A 130 -22.88 24.63 12.57
C TYR A 130 -22.05 25.12 13.76
N ILE A 131 -21.69 26.41 13.74
CA ILE A 131 -20.76 27.00 14.71
C ILE A 131 -21.52 27.71 15.84
N PRO A 132 -21.26 27.40 17.12
CA PRO A 132 -21.87 28.08 18.25
C PRO A 132 -21.50 29.58 18.33
N THR A 133 -22.37 30.40 18.92
CA THR A 133 -22.14 31.84 19.16
C THR A 133 -20.84 32.19 19.88
N ASP A 134 -20.44 31.36 20.85
CA ASP A 134 -19.16 31.47 21.57
C ASP A 134 -18.30 30.22 21.31
N PHE A 135 -18.03 29.95 20.04
CA PHE A 135 -17.34 28.72 19.63
C PHE A 135 -15.95 28.60 20.25
N LEU A 136 -15.20 29.70 20.42
CA LEU A 136 -13.86 29.65 21.01
C LEU A 136 -13.89 29.19 22.47
N SER A 137 -14.87 29.64 23.26
CA SER A 137 -14.97 29.20 24.66
C SER A 137 -15.56 27.80 24.76
N LYS A 138 -16.60 27.49 23.97
CA LYS A 138 -17.25 26.16 23.99
C LYS A 138 -16.33 25.06 23.47
N LEU A 139 -15.60 25.29 22.38
CA LEU A 139 -14.68 24.29 21.82
C LEU A 139 -13.46 24.03 22.73
N LYS A 140 -13.07 24.97 23.61
CA LYS A 140 -12.04 24.67 24.63
C LYS A 140 -12.45 23.54 25.57
N GLU A 141 -13.75 23.39 25.82
CA GLU A 141 -14.28 22.30 26.65
C GLU A 141 -14.28 20.94 25.93
N ASP A 142 -14.10 20.95 24.61
CA ASP A 142 -14.08 19.81 23.71
C ASP A 142 -12.85 19.87 22.78
N LYS A 143 -11.70 19.45 23.32
CA LYS A 143 -10.41 19.48 22.63
C LYS A 143 -10.44 18.78 21.27
N THR A 144 -11.22 17.71 21.15
CA THR A 144 -11.35 16.91 19.91
C THR A 144 -12.03 17.72 18.82
N THR A 145 -13.19 18.31 19.11
CA THR A 145 -13.91 19.16 18.16
C THR A 145 -13.11 20.42 17.82
N MET A 146 -12.42 21.03 18.78
CA MET A 146 -11.52 22.17 18.53
C MET A 146 -10.39 21.83 17.56
N LEU A 147 -9.75 20.68 17.75
CA LEU A 147 -8.67 20.22 16.88
C LEU A 147 -9.19 19.88 15.48
N TYR A 148 -10.33 19.19 15.39
CA TYR A 148 -10.95 18.89 14.12
C TYR A 148 -11.30 20.16 13.34
N PHE A 149 -11.86 21.16 14.02
CA PHE A 149 -12.17 22.45 13.43
C PHE A 149 -10.91 23.19 12.96
N TYR A 150 -9.85 23.19 13.76
CA TYR A 150 -8.57 23.76 13.40
C TYR A 150 -8.00 23.15 12.11
N GLN A 151 -7.95 21.81 12.04
CA GLN A 151 -7.46 21.12 10.85
C GLN A 151 -8.34 21.41 9.62
N GLN A 152 -9.66 21.54 9.81
CA GLN A 152 -10.59 21.91 8.76
C GLN A 152 -10.29 23.30 8.19
N VAL A 153 -10.22 24.32 9.06
CA VAL A 153 -9.95 25.70 8.64
C VAL A 153 -8.56 25.81 7.99
N ARG A 154 -7.56 25.11 8.55
CA ARG A 154 -6.21 25.04 7.97
C ARG A 154 -6.22 24.38 6.59
N SER A 155 -6.98 23.30 6.39
CA SER A 155 -7.12 22.65 5.09
C SER A 155 -7.70 23.60 4.06
N ASP A 156 -8.75 24.33 4.42
CA ASP A 156 -9.41 25.28 3.52
C ASP A 156 -8.48 26.45 3.21
N TYR A 157 -7.73 26.94 4.21
CA TYR A 157 -6.68 27.93 4.02
C TYR A 157 -5.66 27.46 2.97
N MET A 158 -5.06 26.28 3.15
CA MET A 158 -4.04 25.76 2.23
C MET A 158 -4.56 25.55 0.81
N GLN A 159 -5.83 25.14 0.66
CA GLN A 159 -6.41 24.83 -0.65
C GLN A 159 -6.92 26.07 -1.41
N HIS A 160 -7.45 27.09 -0.71
CA HIS A 160 -8.24 28.15 -1.35
C HIS A 160 -7.72 29.58 -1.08
N CYS A 161 -6.93 29.77 -0.02
CA CYS A 161 -6.52 31.09 0.47
C CYS A 161 -5.01 31.31 0.49
N ALA A 162 -4.20 30.25 0.62
CA ALA A 162 -2.77 30.38 0.89
C ALA A 162 -1.99 31.11 -0.23
N SER A 163 -2.44 31.01 -1.49
CA SER A 163 -1.86 31.77 -2.61
C SER A 163 -2.31 33.24 -2.68
N LYS A 164 -3.29 33.64 -1.87
CA LYS A 164 -3.90 34.99 -1.87
C LYS A 164 -3.50 35.83 -0.65
N VAL A 165 -2.99 35.19 0.41
CA VAL A 165 -2.51 35.90 1.61
C VAL A 165 -1.13 36.51 1.36
N SER A 166 -0.76 37.51 2.16
CA SER A 166 0.59 38.07 2.11
C SER A 166 1.64 37.07 2.60
N ASP A 167 2.87 37.17 2.08
CA ASP A 167 4.01 36.35 2.51
C ASP A 167 4.21 36.38 4.04
N GLY A 168 4.01 37.54 4.67
CA GLY A 168 4.11 37.70 6.12
C GLY A 168 3.06 36.88 6.88
N MET A 169 1.80 36.91 6.42
CA MET A 169 0.72 36.11 7.00
C MET A 169 0.99 34.61 6.81
N ALA A 170 1.40 34.20 5.61
CA ALA A 170 1.73 32.81 5.32
C ALA A 170 2.87 32.28 6.18
N LEU A 171 3.90 33.11 6.42
CA LEU A 171 5.00 32.80 7.34
C LEU A 171 4.50 32.61 8.78
N GLN A 172 3.61 33.49 9.26
CA GLN A 172 3.04 33.40 10.61
C GLN A 172 2.22 32.12 10.79
N LEU A 173 1.28 31.86 9.87
CA LEU A 173 0.40 30.68 9.91
C LEU A 173 1.21 29.37 9.80
N GLY A 174 2.21 29.32 8.93
CA GLY A 174 3.09 28.16 8.79
C GLY A 174 3.98 27.93 10.02
N CYS A 175 4.50 29.00 10.65
CA CYS A 175 5.27 28.86 11.89
C CYS A 175 4.42 28.40 13.07
N LEU A 176 3.16 28.85 13.16
CA LEU A 176 2.19 28.37 14.15
C LEU A 176 1.90 26.88 13.95
N GLU A 177 1.78 26.41 12.71
CA GLU A 177 1.62 24.98 12.40
C GLU A 177 2.87 24.17 12.76
N ILE A 178 4.08 24.66 12.46
CA ILE A 178 5.33 23.98 12.87
C ILE A 178 5.37 23.85 14.40
N ARG A 179 5.04 24.94 15.11
CA ARG A 179 5.00 24.91 16.58
C ARG A 179 3.93 23.94 17.08
N TYR A 180 2.73 23.96 16.48
CA TYR A 180 1.63 23.06 16.81
C TYR A 180 2.01 21.59 16.60
N ARG A 181 2.67 21.23 15.49
CA ARG A 181 3.03 19.83 15.18
C ARG A 181 4.17 19.29 16.02
N PHE A 182 5.23 20.06 16.22
CA PHE A 182 6.43 19.62 16.93
C PHE A 182 6.51 20.13 18.38
N TYR A 183 5.36 20.47 18.99
CA TYR A 183 5.35 21.14 20.29
C TYR A 183 5.99 20.31 21.41
N LYS A 184 5.94 18.97 21.33
CA LYS A 184 6.50 18.03 22.32
C LYS A 184 7.99 17.81 22.14
N ASP A 185 8.45 17.76 20.89
CA ASP A 185 9.79 17.31 20.52
C ASP A 185 10.76 18.48 20.29
N MET A 186 10.24 19.70 20.15
CA MET A 186 11.02 20.87 19.80
C MET A 186 10.99 21.93 20.91
N ASN A 187 12.18 22.28 21.42
CA ASN A 187 12.36 23.38 22.37
C ASN A 187 12.27 24.76 21.67
N ALA A 188 12.26 25.85 22.44
CA ALA A 188 12.02 27.19 21.91
C ALA A 188 13.02 27.62 20.81
N ASN A 189 14.28 27.17 20.90
CA ASN A 189 15.33 27.44 19.92
C ASN A 189 15.53 26.27 18.94
N GLY A 190 14.53 25.39 18.83
CA GLY A 190 14.68 24.12 18.12
C GLY A 190 14.95 24.27 16.63
N LEU A 191 14.43 25.33 16.00
CA LEU A 191 14.69 25.64 14.59
C LEU A 191 16.00 26.39 14.33
N ASP A 192 16.68 26.89 15.37
CA ASP A 192 17.99 27.53 15.22
C ASP A 192 19.07 26.48 14.87
N LYS A 193 18.85 25.22 15.28
CA LYS A 193 19.72 24.10 14.92
C LYS A 193 19.56 23.76 13.45
N LYS A 194 20.65 23.87 12.70
CA LYS A 194 20.70 23.55 11.26
C LYS A 194 20.12 22.16 10.95
N SER A 195 20.45 21.14 11.74
CA SER A 195 19.96 19.76 11.55
C SER A 195 18.44 19.64 11.64
N ASN A 196 17.80 20.38 12.54
CA ASN A 196 16.35 20.32 12.75
C ASN A 196 15.60 21.02 11.63
N PHE A 197 16.13 22.14 11.14
CA PHE A 197 15.58 22.79 9.96
C PHE A 197 15.80 21.92 8.71
N ASP A 198 16.96 21.30 8.57
CA ASP A 198 17.27 20.44 7.42
C ASP A 198 16.35 19.20 7.40
N LEU A 199 15.95 18.64 8.56
CA LEU A 199 14.91 17.61 8.71
C LEU A 199 13.55 18.11 8.17
N LEU A 200 13.13 19.31 8.57
CA LEU A 200 11.89 19.91 8.07
C LEU A 200 11.92 20.15 6.55
N GLU A 201 13.05 20.62 6.03
CA GLU A 201 13.19 20.96 4.62
C GLU A 201 13.28 19.73 3.72
N LYS A 202 14.00 18.68 4.15
CA LYS A 202 14.31 17.52 3.30
C LYS A 202 13.41 16.31 3.55
N ASP A 203 13.08 16.04 4.81
CA ASP A 203 12.42 14.80 5.20
C ASP A 203 10.91 15.02 5.40
N VAL A 204 10.50 16.17 5.94
CA VAL A 204 9.07 16.52 6.14
C VAL A 204 8.47 17.25 4.93
N GLY A 205 9.22 18.19 4.36
CA GLY A 205 8.76 19.08 3.29
C GLY A 205 8.16 20.39 3.82
N LEU A 206 8.63 21.52 3.30
CA LEU A 206 8.13 22.86 3.67
C LEU A 206 6.72 23.14 3.11
N ASP A 207 6.34 22.46 2.03
CA ASP A 207 5.05 22.56 1.36
C ASP A 207 3.87 22.09 2.22
N LEU A 208 4.14 21.32 3.27
CA LEU A 208 3.14 20.99 4.29
C LEU A 208 2.71 22.22 5.10
N PHE A 209 3.62 23.19 5.29
CA PHE A 209 3.45 24.33 6.20
C PHE A 209 3.22 25.65 5.47
N PHE A 210 3.80 25.79 4.27
CA PHE A 210 3.86 27.04 3.53
C PHE A 210 3.36 26.83 2.09
N PRO A 211 2.71 27.84 1.48
CA PRO A 211 2.30 27.77 0.08
C PRO A 211 3.51 27.70 -0.87
N GLN A 212 3.34 27.00 -1.99
CA GLN A 212 4.39 26.83 -3.02
C GLN A 212 4.88 28.17 -3.57
N GLU A 213 3.99 29.16 -3.66
CA GLU A 213 4.30 30.52 -4.09
C GLU A 213 5.32 31.20 -3.17
N LEU A 214 5.19 31.03 -1.84
CA LEU A 214 6.14 31.56 -0.86
C LEU A 214 7.48 30.81 -0.92
N ILE A 215 7.44 29.50 -1.09
CA ILE A 215 8.65 28.66 -1.15
C ILE A 215 9.47 28.99 -2.41
N SER A 216 8.79 29.19 -3.54
CA SER A 216 9.42 29.46 -4.84
C SER A 216 9.84 30.92 -5.04
N SER A 217 9.21 31.88 -4.35
CA SER A 217 9.51 33.31 -4.50
C SER A 217 10.83 33.74 -3.84
N MET A 218 11.36 32.95 -2.90
CA MET A 218 12.54 33.33 -2.11
C MET A 218 13.68 32.32 -2.24
N LYS A 219 14.93 32.79 -2.12
CA LYS A 219 16.09 31.89 -2.06
C LYS A 219 16.01 31.05 -0.77
N PRO A 220 16.37 29.74 -0.79
CA PRO A 220 16.26 28.87 0.38
C PRO A 220 16.92 29.41 1.66
N LYS A 221 18.11 30.02 1.53
CA LYS A 221 18.81 30.65 2.67
C LYS A 221 18.05 31.84 3.27
N GLN A 222 17.37 32.62 2.44
CA GLN A 222 16.57 33.77 2.89
C GLN A 222 15.28 33.29 3.55
N LEU A 223 14.58 32.34 2.92
CA LEU A 223 13.37 31.73 3.47
C LEU A 223 13.62 31.09 4.83
N LYS A 224 14.70 30.30 4.95
CA LYS A 224 15.15 29.73 6.23
C LYS A 224 15.30 30.76 7.33
N LYS A 225 15.95 31.89 7.03
CA LYS A 225 16.14 32.98 8.00
C LYS A 225 14.81 33.60 8.44
N LEU A 226 13.88 33.81 7.50
CA LEU A 226 12.56 34.37 7.80
C LEU A 226 11.70 33.42 8.64
N ILE A 227 11.73 32.12 8.34
CA ILE A 227 11.04 31.09 9.13
C ILE A 227 11.60 31.07 10.56
N GLN A 228 12.93 31.02 10.72
CA GLN A 228 13.56 31.04 12.05
C GLN A 228 13.19 32.29 12.85
N GLN A 229 13.26 33.48 12.24
CA GLN A 229 12.91 34.75 12.89
C GLN A 229 11.44 34.81 13.29
N THR A 230 10.54 34.34 12.43
CA THR A 230 9.09 34.36 12.69
C THR A 230 8.73 33.33 13.77
N PHE A 231 9.32 32.13 13.71
CA PHE A 231 9.08 31.06 14.67
C PHE A 231 9.43 31.44 16.11
N GLN A 232 10.46 32.26 16.32
CA GLN A 232 10.86 32.70 17.66
C GLN A 232 9.71 33.39 18.42
N GLN A 233 8.81 34.09 17.72
CA GLN A 233 7.63 34.74 18.31
C GLN A 233 6.63 33.74 18.92
N TYR A 234 6.60 32.50 18.41
CA TYR A 234 5.64 31.46 18.79
C TYR A 234 6.29 30.29 19.54
N SER A 235 7.61 30.34 19.71
CA SER A 235 8.43 29.26 20.25
C SER A 235 8.02 28.75 21.64
N SER A 236 7.41 29.61 22.47
CA SER A 236 6.95 29.31 23.82
C SER A 236 5.48 28.86 23.90
N LEU A 237 4.73 28.95 22.80
CA LEU A 237 3.31 28.62 22.79
C LEU A 237 3.09 27.11 22.96
N LYS A 238 2.01 26.78 23.67
CA LYS A 238 1.48 25.41 23.79
C LYS A 238 0.52 25.09 22.64
N GLU A 239 0.19 23.81 22.49
CA GLU A 239 -0.69 23.28 21.44
C GLU A 239 -1.98 24.12 21.24
N GLU A 240 -2.76 24.31 22.31
CA GLU A 240 -4.01 25.09 22.27
C GLU A 240 -3.78 26.57 21.93
N GLN A 241 -2.71 27.17 22.46
CA GLN A 241 -2.39 28.58 22.18
C GLN A 241 -2.01 28.79 20.71
N CYS A 242 -1.37 27.80 20.08
CA CYS A 242 -1.07 27.85 18.65
C CYS A 242 -2.35 27.86 17.81
N ILE A 243 -3.33 27.01 18.16
CA ILE A 243 -4.64 26.94 17.49
C ILE A 243 -5.38 28.28 17.61
N LEU A 244 -5.48 28.82 18.84
CA LEU A 244 -6.16 30.09 19.07
C LEU A 244 -5.49 31.24 18.32
N LYS A 245 -4.14 31.28 18.33
CA LYS A 245 -3.39 32.31 17.62
C LYS A 245 -3.53 32.17 16.11
N PHE A 246 -3.65 30.95 15.60
CA PHE A 246 -3.94 30.71 14.18
C PHE A 246 -5.30 31.27 13.78
N PHE A 247 -6.35 30.99 14.56
CA PHE A 247 -7.69 31.55 14.31
C PHE A 247 -7.69 33.08 14.36
N GLU A 248 -7.07 33.67 15.38
CA GLU A 248 -6.94 35.13 15.50
C GLU A 248 -6.25 35.74 14.27
N THR A 249 -5.12 35.15 13.86
CA THR A 249 -4.31 35.63 12.74
C THR A 249 -5.05 35.50 11.40
N PHE A 250 -5.68 34.33 11.16
CA PHE A 250 -6.37 34.06 9.89
C PHE A 250 -7.69 34.84 9.75
N SER A 251 -8.39 35.11 10.86
CA SER A 251 -9.65 35.86 10.86
C SER A 251 -9.55 37.28 10.30
N VAL A 252 -8.34 37.86 10.29
CA VAL A 252 -8.06 39.18 9.69
C VAL A 252 -8.22 39.16 8.16
N PHE A 253 -7.97 38.00 7.54
CA PHE A 253 -8.03 37.84 6.08
C PHE A 253 -9.36 37.21 5.62
N SER A 254 -9.80 36.15 6.28
CA SER A 254 -11.01 35.43 5.91
C SER A 254 -11.80 35.06 7.15
N SER A 255 -13.10 35.34 7.13
CA SER A 255 -14.04 34.72 8.03
C SER A 255 -14.14 33.23 7.70
N PHE A 256 -14.04 32.38 8.71
CA PHE A 256 -14.17 30.92 8.60
C PHE A 256 -15.34 30.40 9.45
N ASP A 257 -16.01 31.30 10.15
CA ASP A 257 -17.15 31.06 11.00
C ASP A 257 -18.49 31.45 10.36
N GLU A 258 -18.47 32.00 9.14
CA GLU A 258 -19.65 32.40 8.37
C GLU A 258 -19.56 31.93 6.91
N GLU A 259 -20.72 31.56 6.33
CA GLU A 259 -20.87 31.27 4.91
C GLU A 259 -21.58 32.45 4.21
N VAL A 260 -21.09 32.83 3.02
CA VAL A 260 -21.61 33.97 2.25
C VAL A 260 -22.28 33.47 0.97
N PHE A 261 -23.53 33.89 0.76
CA PHE A 261 -24.35 33.49 -0.38
C PHE A 261 -24.80 34.70 -1.20
N PRO A 262 -24.26 34.90 -2.41
CA PRO A 262 -24.81 35.86 -3.36
C PRO A 262 -26.24 35.45 -3.76
N CYS A 263 -27.21 36.31 -3.51
CA CYS A 263 -28.63 36.01 -3.73
C CYS A 263 -29.46 37.28 -3.96
N GLU A 264 -30.76 37.13 -4.22
CA GLU A 264 -31.68 38.28 -4.32
C GLU A 264 -32.77 38.18 -3.26
N LEU A 265 -32.96 39.24 -2.48
CA LEU A 265 -34.07 39.32 -1.52
C LEU A 265 -35.34 39.81 -2.23
N VAL A 266 -36.43 39.07 -2.03
CA VAL A 266 -37.72 39.33 -2.65
C VAL A 266 -38.68 39.93 -1.60
N GLN A 267 -38.82 41.26 -1.60
CA GLN A 267 -39.74 41.99 -0.72
C GLN A 267 -40.66 42.93 -1.52
N GLY A 268 -41.25 42.41 -2.60
CA GLY A 268 -42.06 43.17 -3.58
C GLY A 268 -41.27 43.72 -4.79
N TRP A 269 -39.95 43.74 -4.66
CA TRP A 269 -38.91 44.08 -5.65
C TRP A 269 -37.69 43.20 -5.32
N SER A 270 -36.89 42.84 -6.33
CA SER A 270 -35.72 41.97 -6.16
C SER A 270 -34.47 42.80 -5.91
N LEU A 271 -33.79 42.57 -4.79
CA LEU A 271 -32.54 43.27 -4.42
C LEU A 271 -31.39 42.27 -4.31
N SER A 272 -30.41 42.37 -5.20
CA SER A 272 -29.20 41.54 -5.17
C SER A 272 -28.28 41.93 -4.02
N VAL A 273 -27.93 40.96 -3.16
CA VAL A 273 -27.07 41.13 -1.97
C VAL A 273 -26.28 39.86 -1.65
N ASP A 274 -25.27 40.01 -0.79
CA ASP A 274 -24.63 38.89 -0.11
C ASP A 274 -25.38 38.60 1.20
N LEU A 275 -25.94 37.40 1.34
CA LEU A 275 -26.45 36.93 2.64
C LEU A 275 -25.34 36.22 3.39
N VAL A 276 -25.01 36.73 4.58
CA VAL A 276 -23.97 36.20 5.46
C VAL A 276 -24.65 35.44 6.59
N ILE A 277 -24.42 34.13 6.67
CA ILE A 277 -25.02 33.26 7.67
C ILE A 277 -23.91 32.67 8.53
N GLY A 278 -24.01 32.85 9.85
CA GLY A 278 -23.04 32.32 10.80
C GLY A 278 -23.54 32.46 12.23
N PRO A 279 -22.69 32.31 13.26
CA PRO A 279 -23.10 32.33 14.66
C PRO A 279 -23.85 33.60 15.08
N LYS A 280 -23.61 34.72 14.40
CA LYS A 280 -24.25 36.03 14.68
C LYS A 280 -25.68 36.16 14.14
N GLY A 281 -26.17 35.15 13.40
CA GLY A 281 -27.50 35.14 12.79
C GLY A 281 -27.45 35.23 11.27
N ILE A 282 -28.59 35.63 10.68
CA ILE A 282 -28.77 35.85 9.25
C ILE A 282 -28.57 37.34 8.99
N CYS A 283 -27.52 37.71 8.27
CA CYS A 283 -27.15 39.09 8.00
C CYS A 283 -27.11 39.38 6.49
N GLN A 284 -27.34 40.63 6.12
CA GLN A 284 -27.24 41.13 4.75
C GLN A 284 -26.01 42.02 4.59
N ARG A 285 -25.33 41.89 3.47
CA ARG A 285 -24.22 42.76 3.07
C ARG A 285 -24.44 43.24 1.63
N THR A 286 -24.44 44.55 1.42
CA THR A 286 -24.67 45.15 0.08
C THR A 286 -23.37 45.29 -0.71
N ASP A 287 -22.26 45.62 -0.03
CA ASP A 287 -20.93 45.73 -0.62
C ASP A 287 -19.91 44.88 0.15
N LYS A 288 -18.91 44.32 -0.53
CA LYS A 288 -17.89 43.44 0.10
C LYS A 288 -17.17 44.05 1.31
N ASN A 289 -17.08 45.38 1.38
CA ASN A 289 -16.42 46.12 2.46
C ASN A 289 -17.41 46.71 3.48
N SER A 290 -18.72 46.52 3.28
CA SER A 290 -19.75 47.02 4.22
C SER A 290 -19.92 46.09 5.41
N VAL A 291 -20.26 46.65 6.56
CA VAL A 291 -20.56 45.88 7.77
C VAL A 291 -21.89 45.14 7.56
N PRO A 292 -21.95 43.81 7.78
CA PRO A 292 -23.19 43.06 7.65
C PRO A 292 -24.27 43.56 8.62
N VAL A 293 -25.49 43.76 8.11
CA VAL A 293 -26.66 44.17 8.89
C VAL A 293 -27.49 42.94 9.25
N CYS A 294 -27.72 42.69 10.54
CA CYS A 294 -28.50 41.53 10.99
C CYS A 294 -29.98 41.67 10.61
N LEU A 295 -30.51 40.67 9.91
CA LEU A 295 -31.92 40.56 9.53
C LEU A 295 -32.73 39.78 10.56
N ALA A 296 -32.17 38.68 11.08
CA ALA A 296 -32.80 37.81 12.06
C ALA A 296 -31.79 36.98 12.84
N THR A 297 -32.11 36.68 14.10
CA THR A 297 -31.42 35.64 14.89
C THR A 297 -32.07 34.28 14.71
N PHE A 298 -31.36 33.18 14.98
CA PHE A 298 -31.93 31.83 14.78
C PHE A 298 -33.06 31.52 15.76
N SER A 299 -33.02 32.07 16.98
CA SER A 299 -34.14 32.08 17.93
C SER A 299 -35.44 32.72 17.42
N GLN A 300 -35.39 33.54 16.36
CA GLN A 300 -36.58 34.12 15.73
C GLN A 300 -37.12 33.28 14.59
N VAL A 301 -36.38 32.30 14.07
CA VAL A 301 -36.81 31.47 12.94
C VAL A 301 -37.87 30.47 13.40
N GLN A 302 -39.00 30.42 12.68
CA GLN A 302 -40.12 29.52 13.00
C GLN A 302 -40.27 28.38 12.00
N ARG A 303 -39.96 28.62 10.74
CA ARG A 303 -40.18 27.66 9.65
C ARG A 303 -39.29 27.97 8.46
N ILE A 304 -38.82 26.93 7.79
CA ILE A 304 -38.00 27.02 6.58
C ILE A 304 -38.66 26.21 5.46
N LYS A 305 -38.72 26.77 4.25
CA LYS A 305 -39.27 26.10 3.07
C LYS A 305 -38.45 26.42 1.82
N CYS A 306 -38.13 25.40 1.03
CA CYS A 306 -37.49 25.54 -0.28
C CYS A 306 -38.45 25.13 -1.40
N SER A 307 -38.39 25.83 -2.53
CA SER A 307 -39.13 25.49 -3.74
C SER A 307 -38.32 25.76 -5.01
N LEU A 308 -38.54 24.93 -6.03
CA LEU A 308 -38.00 25.14 -7.39
C LEU A 308 -38.83 26.19 -8.13
N GLN A 309 -38.16 27.14 -8.78
CA GLN A 309 -38.80 28.06 -9.73
C GLN A 309 -38.67 27.56 -11.18
N ASN A 310 -39.54 28.05 -12.07
CA ASN A 310 -39.64 27.62 -13.47
C ASN A 310 -38.35 27.86 -14.29
N ASP A 311 -37.47 28.74 -13.83
CA ASP A 311 -36.21 29.11 -14.46
C ASP A 311 -34.99 28.32 -13.92
N GLY A 312 -35.21 27.31 -13.08
CA GLY A 312 -34.15 26.52 -12.46
C GLY A 312 -33.54 27.16 -11.20
N LYS A 313 -33.96 28.38 -10.84
CA LYS A 313 -33.55 29.04 -9.59
C LYS A 313 -34.22 28.41 -8.37
N GLY A 314 -33.57 28.55 -7.23
CA GLY A 314 -34.13 28.16 -5.94
C GLY A 314 -34.82 29.33 -5.26
N LEU A 315 -35.92 29.06 -4.56
CA LEU A 315 -36.58 30.03 -3.70
C LEU A 315 -36.63 29.50 -2.27
N LEU A 316 -36.02 30.23 -1.35
CA LEU A 316 -35.98 29.95 0.08
C LEU A 316 -36.92 30.91 0.81
N TYR A 317 -37.81 30.36 1.65
CA TYR A 317 -38.69 31.10 2.54
C TYR A 317 -38.31 30.80 4.00
N VAL A 318 -38.12 31.87 4.78
CA VAL A 318 -37.86 31.79 6.22
C VAL A 318 -38.91 32.61 6.97
N ASP A 319 -39.77 31.93 7.73
CA ASP A 319 -40.76 32.58 8.59
C ASP A 319 -40.06 33.10 9.84
N ILE A 320 -40.09 34.41 10.06
CA ILE A 320 -39.44 35.08 11.21
C ILE A 320 -40.52 35.55 12.18
N LYS A 321 -40.37 35.17 13.46
CA LYS A 321 -41.25 35.58 14.55
C LYS A 321 -41.31 37.11 14.66
N GLY A 322 -42.51 37.66 14.50
CA GLY A 322 -42.75 39.10 14.58
C GLY A 322 -42.63 39.85 13.25
N ALA A 323 -42.20 39.19 12.18
CA ALA A 323 -42.23 39.77 10.83
C ALA A 323 -43.63 39.57 10.20
N LYS A 324 -44.13 40.59 9.49
CA LYS A 324 -45.42 40.53 8.78
C LYS A 324 -45.39 39.65 7.52
N LEU A 325 -44.21 39.52 6.92
CA LEU A 325 -43.95 38.73 5.72
C LEU A 325 -42.70 37.87 5.95
N PRO A 326 -42.66 36.66 5.37
CA PRO A 326 -41.47 35.81 5.44
C PRO A 326 -40.31 36.42 4.66
N LEU A 327 -39.08 36.14 5.12
CA LEU A 327 -37.88 36.46 4.36
C LEU A 327 -37.82 35.53 3.15
N SER A 328 -37.92 36.10 1.95
CA SER A 328 -37.92 35.36 0.69
C SER A 328 -36.62 35.63 -0.05
N VAL A 329 -35.89 34.57 -0.40
CA VAL A 329 -34.53 34.64 -0.98
C VAL A 329 -34.48 33.84 -2.27
N ASN A 330 -34.20 34.50 -3.38
CA ASN A 330 -33.96 33.88 -4.68
C ASN A 330 -32.47 33.52 -4.81
N THR A 331 -32.18 32.26 -5.15
CA THR A 331 -30.81 31.73 -5.26
C THR A 331 -30.52 31.29 -6.68
N ALA A 332 -29.24 31.25 -7.06
CA ALA A 332 -28.81 30.84 -8.39
C ALA A 332 -29.24 29.40 -8.76
N SER A 333 -29.42 28.52 -7.77
CA SER A 333 -29.86 27.14 -7.96
C SER A 333 -30.67 26.63 -6.77
N VAL A 334 -31.45 25.58 -6.97
CA VAL A 334 -32.15 24.87 -5.87
C VAL A 334 -31.16 24.28 -4.87
N ALA A 335 -30.02 23.75 -5.32
CA ALA A 335 -28.96 23.24 -4.45
C ALA A 335 -28.45 24.31 -3.47
N THR A 336 -28.26 25.55 -3.95
CA THR A 336 -27.89 26.68 -3.09
C THR A 336 -28.98 26.98 -2.04
N ALA A 337 -30.26 26.96 -2.43
CA ALA A 337 -31.36 27.18 -1.48
C ALA A 337 -31.44 26.07 -0.42
N GLU A 338 -31.23 24.81 -0.81
CA GLU A 338 -31.20 23.68 0.12
C GLU A 338 -29.98 23.74 1.06
N ASN A 339 -28.81 24.11 0.55
CA ASN A 339 -27.61 24.32 1.34
C ASN A 339 -27.78 25.45 2.37
N MET A 340 -28.45 26.54 2.00
CA MET A 340 -28.80 27.65 2.90
C MET A 340 -29.82 27.21 3.95
N ALA A 341 -30.84 26.44 3.55
CA ALA A 341 -31.85 25.92 4.47
C ALA A 341 -31.25 24.99 5.53
N ASP A 342 -30.37 24.06 5.12
CA ASP A 342 -29.67 23.17 6.06
C ASP A 342 -28.83 23.97 7.07
N LEU A 343 -28.12 25.01 6.61
CA LEU A 343 -27.30 25.85 7.47
C LEU A 343 -28.14 26.59 8.53
N ILE A 344 -29.24 27.23 8.11
CA ILE A 344 -30.15 27.94 9.02
C ILE A 344 -30.79 26.95 10.00
N ASP A 345 -31.31 25.81 9.50
CA ASP A 345 -31.94 24.79 10.35
C ASP A 345 -30.96 24.25 11.39
N GLY A 346 -29.71 23.97 10.99
CA GLY A 346 -28.68 23.49 11.90
C GLY A 346 -28.29 24.47 12.99
N HIS A 347 -28.19 25.75 12.68
CA HIS A 347 -28.00 26.77 13.72
C HIS A 347 -29.22 26.89 14.65
N CYS A 348 -30.46 26.74 14.14
CA CYS A 348 -31.66 26.72 14.97
C CYS A 348 -31.69 25.51 15.92
N ARG A 349 -31.34 24.32 15.45
CA ARG A 349 -31.21 23.10 16.29
C ARG A 349 -30.14 23.28 17.36
N LEU A 350 -29.00 23.88 17.00
CA LEU A 350 -27.89 24.12 17.91
C LEU A 350 -28.22 25.15 19.01
N GLU A 351 -28.95 26.22 18.69
CA GLU A 351 -29.35 27.25 19.68
C GLU A 351 -30.48 26.76 20.60
N SER A 352 -31.44 26.01 20.07
CA SER A 352 -32.59 25.52 20.83
C SER A 352 -32.30 24.29 21.69
N GLY A 353 -31.23 23.54 21.38
CA GLY A 353 -30.90 22.27 22.04
C GLY A 353 -31.85 21.11 21.70
N ASN A 354 -32.75 21.30 20.72
CA ASN A 354 -33.72 20.32 20.27
C ASN A 354 -33.37 19.82 18.86
N ASP A 355 -33.48 18.51 18.62
CA ASP A 355 -33.17 17.87 17.32
C ASP A 355 -34.32 17.97 16.28
N THR A 356 -35.33 18.80 16.55
CA THR A 356 -36.48 18.97 15.66
C THR A 356 -36.16 19.93 14.52
N SER A 357 -36.26 19.45 13.28
CA SER A 357 -36.08 20.30 12.08
C SER A 357 -37.28 21.21 11.84
N LEU A 358 -37.01 22.46 11.46
CA LEU A 358 -37.98 23.47 11.06
C LEU A 358 -38.28 23.46 9.55
N MET A 359 -37.62 22.56 8.81
CA MET A 359 -37.84 22.37 7.36
C MET A 359 -39.13 21.61 7.07
N ILE A 360 -39.98 22.15 6.18
CA ILE A 360 -41.20 21.46 5.72
C ILE A 360 -40.95 20.69 4.42
N LYS A 361 -41.06 19.36 4.46
CA LYS A 361 -41.05 18.50 3.26
C LYS A 361 -42.37 18.67 2.47
N PRO A 362 -42.35 18.82 1.13
CA PRO A 362 -43.57 18.76 0.32
C PRO A 362 -44.20 17.35 0.39
N LYS A 363 -45.53 17.26 0.52
CA LYS A 363 -46.25 15.97 0.49
C LYS A 363 -46.06 15.29 -0.88
N LYS A 364 -45.58 14.03 -0.89
CA LYS A 364 -45.31 13.21 -2.09
C LYS A 364 -46.56 13.09 -2.99
N GLY A 365 -46.42 13.52 -4.25
CA GLY A 365 -47.25 13.08 -5.37
C GLY A 365 -46.53 11.97 -6.14
N MET A 366 -47.26 10.93 -6.53
CA MET A 366 -46.87 9.81 -7.41
C MET A 366 -45.90 10.22 -8.52
N MET A 367 -44.89 9.39 -8.82
CA MET A 367 -44.61 8.97 -10.20
C MET A 367 -43.55 7.86 -10.35
N PHE A 368 -43.97 6.86 -11.14
CA PHE A 368 -43.30 5.83 -11.95
C PHE A 368 -42.28 4.85 -11.34
N SER A 369 -42.74 3.60 -11.21
CA SER A 369 -41.92 2.39 -11.29
C SER A 369 -41.45 2.13 -12.72
N LEU A 370 -40.19 1.77 -12.91
CA LEU A 370 -39.68 1.11 -14.12
C LEU A 370 -38.75 -0.05 -13.72
N PRO A 371 -38.98 -1.28 -14.20
CA PRO A 371 -38.16 -2.44 -13.89
C PRO A 371 -37.06 -2.61 -14.94
N LEU A 372 -35.83 -2.16 -14.65
CA LEU A 372 -34.63 -2.62 -15.38
C LEU A 372 -33.29 -2.36 -14.66
N ILE A 373 -33.30 -1.83 -13.42
CA ILE A 373 -32.09 -1.38 -12.71
C ILE A 373 -31.58 -2.39 -11.67
N ILE A 374 -32.37 -3.43 -11.34
CA ILE A 374 -31.99 -4.41 -10.32
C ILE A 374 -30.71 -5.18 -10.71
N ILE A 375 -30.43 -5.41 -12.00
CA ILE A 375 -29.30 -6.26 -12.41
C ILE A 375 -27.95 -5.51 -12.34
N VAL A 376 -27.91 -4.18 -12.53
CA VAL A 376 -26.67 -3.38 -12.47
C VAL A 376 -26.26 -3.10 -11.03
N GLY A 377 -27.23 -2.80 -10.15
CA GLY A 377 -27.00 -2.59 -8.72
C GLY A 377 -26.52 -3.85 -8.00
N THR A 378 -27.12 -5.01 -8.30
CA THR A 378 -26.72 -6.29 -7.67
C THR A 378 -25.33 -6.75 -8.12
N LEU A 379 -24.90 -6.47 -9.36
CA LEU A 379 -23.55 -6.80 -9.83
C LEU A 379 -22.47 -5.88 -9.25
N ILE A 380 -22.77 -4.59 -9.02
CA ILE A 380 -21.86 -3.65 -8.32
C ILE A 380 -21.78 -3.99 -6.83
N GLU A 381 -22.89 -4.38 -6.20
CA GLU A 381 -22.85 -4.93 -4.83
C GLU A 381 -21.97 -6.18 -4.74
N ILE A 382 -21.99 -7.10 -5.72
CA ILE A 382 -21.06 -8.25 -5.75
C ILE A 382 -19.59 -7.80 -5.94
N ILE A 383 -19.34 -6.74 -6.73
CA ILE A 383 -17.99 -6.21 -6.98
C ILE A 383 -17.38 -5.57 -5.72
N TYR A 384 -18.18 -4.83 -4.93
CA TYR A 384 -17.71 -4.10 -3.75
C TYR A 384 -17.90 -4.85 -2.42
N SER A 385 -18.90 -5.73 -2.31
CA SER A 385 -19.13 -6.56 -1.12
C SER A 385 -17.98 -7.54 -0.87
N ASP A 386 -17.34 -8.04 -1.93
CA ASP A 386 -16.27 -9.06 -1.83
C ASP A 386 -14.86 -8.48 -1.61
N ILE A 387 -14.68 -7.15 -1.58
CA ILE A 387 -13.38 -6.51 -1.36
C ILE A 387 -13.14 -6.19 0.13
N TYR A 388 -14.22 -6.07 0.91
CA TYR A 388 -14.16 -5.69 2.31
C TYR A 388 -14.67 -6.83 3.19
N ALA A 389 -13.83 -7.83 3.42
CA ALA A 389 -14.00 -8.71 4.57
C ALA A 389 -13.82 -7.87 5.86
N GLU A 390 -14.64 -8.18 6.87
CA GLU A 390 -14.71 -7.44 8.13
C GLU A 390 -13.30 -7.29 8.76
N ILE A 391 -12.93 -6.07 9.14
CA ILE A 391 -11.75 -5.83 9.98
C ILE A 391 -12.28 -5.85 11.42
N PRO A 392 -11.90 -6.84 12.26
CA PRO A 392 -12.30 -6.85 13.65
C PRO A 392 -11.77 -5.60 14.36
N ASP A 393 -12.61 -4.96 15.16
CA ASP A 393 -12.17 -3.85 16.02
C ASP A 393 -11.06 -4.34 16.96
N ALA A 394 -9.92 -3.65 16.95
CA ALA A 394 -8.72 -4.01 17.72
C ALA A 394 -8.88 -3.81 19.25
N GLU A 395 -10.10 -3.66 19.76
CA GLU A 395 -10.41 -3.39 21.17
C GLU A 395 -11.35 -4.41 21.82
N GLU A 396 -11.58 -5.58 21.21
CA GLU A 396 -12.02 -6.72 22.01
C GLU A 396 -10.86 -7.22 22.87
N LYS A 397 -10.98 -7.06 24.20
CA LYS A 397 -10.10 -7.74 25.16
C LYS A 397 -10.00 -9.22 24.76
N PRO A 398 -8.79 -9.79 24.62
CA PRO A 398 -8.68 -11.18 24.22
C PRO A 398 -9.25 -12.06 25.33
N ASP A 399 -10.41 -12.66 25.10
CA ASP A 399 -10.72 -13.94 25.73
C ASP A 399 -9.62 -14.91 25.29
N ALA A 400 -8.77 -15.30 26.24
CA ALA A 400 -7.58 -16.11 26.00
C ALA A 400 -7.88 -17.55 25.49
N CYS A 401 -9.12 -17.87 25.09
CA CYS A 401 -9.59 -19.26 24.97
C CYS A 401 -10.26 -19.65 23.63
N LYS A 402 -10.29 -18.81 22.59
CA LYS A 402 -10.96 -19.20 21.31
C LYS A 402 -10.13 -20.04 20.32
N HIS A 403 -8.79 -20.05 20.41
CA HIS A 403 -7.92 -20.67 19.38
C HIS A 403 -6.92 -21.70 19.92
N SER A 404 -6.91 -21.98 21.22
CA SER A 404 -6.03 -23.00 21.82
C SER A 404 -6.68 -24.38 21.66
N LEU A 405 -5.97 -25.31 21.01
CA LEU A 405 -6.43 -26.68 20.76
C LEU A 405 -5.67 -27.67 21.65
N SER A 406 -6.31 -28.79 21.98
CA SER A 406 -5.61 -29.94 22.58
C SER A 406 -4.94 -30.77 21.51
N ARG A 407 -3.77 -31.34 21.83
CA ARG A 407 -3.08 -32.29 20.95
C ARG A 407 -3.92 -33.53 20.67
N ASP A 408 -4.71 -33.96 21.65
CA ASP A 408 -5.58 -35.15 21.54
C ASP A 408 -6.74 -34.95 20.55
N ASP A 409 -7.09 -33.69 20.24
CA ASP A 409 -8.15 -33.35 19.29
C ASP A 409 -7.69 -33.52 17.83
N ILE A 410 -6.39 -33.74 17.58
CA ILE A 410 -5.81 -33.82 16.23
C ILE A 410 -5.19 -35.18 15.97
N VAL A 411 -5.60 -35.80 14.88
CA VAL A 411 -4.94 -37.00 14.33
C VAL A 411 -4.06 -36.57 13.16
N LEU A 412 -2.74 -36.67 13.33
CA LEU A 412 -1.79 -36.43 12.24
C LEU A 412 -1.82 -37.56 11.20
N GLY A 413 -1.70 -37.17 9.94
CA GLY A 413 -1.60 -38.03 8.77
C GLY A 413 -0.23 -37.92 8.10
N ARG A 414 -0.21 -38.01 6.77
CA ARG A 414 1.02 -37.97 5.96
C ARG A 414 1.64 -36.58 5.90
N ILE A 415 2.93 -36.51 5.59
CA ILE A 415 3.62 -35.25 5.30
C ILE A 415 3.14 -34.71 3.94
N LEU A 416 2.77 -33.43 3.90
CA LEU A 416 2.38 -32.69 2.71
C LEU A 416 3.53 -31.89 2.12
N GLY A 417 4.44 -31.39 2.97
CA GLY A 417 5.60 -30.62 2.54
C GLY A 417 6.53 -30.28 3.70
N GLU A 418 7.68 -29.69 3.36
CA GLU A 418 8.67 -29.23 4.33
C GLU A 418 8.89 -27.72 4.15
N GLY A 419 8.73 -26.97 5.24
CA GLY A 419 8.97 -25.54 5.31
C GLY A 419 10.20 -25.19 6.14
N PHE A 420 10.49 -23.90 6.25
CA PHE A 420 11.70 -23.40 6.93
C PHE A 420 11.80 -23.82 8.42
N PHE A 421 10.67 -23.89 9.12
CA PHE A 421 10.60 -24.20 10.55
C PHE A 421 10.32 -25.67 10.86
N GLY A 422 9.93 -26.46 9.85
CA GLY A 422 9.55 -27.86 10.02
C GLY A 422 8.57 -28.33 8.95
N GLU A 423 7.89 -29.44 9.23
CA GLU A 423 7.04 -30.14 8.27
C GLU A 423 5.58 -29.70 8.36
N VAL A 424 4.90 -29.72 7.23
CA VAL A 424 3.44 -29.58 7.13
C VAL A 424 2.85 -30.97 6.94
N HIS A 425 1.95 -31.35 7.82
CA HIS A 425 1.26 -32.63 7.81
C HIS A 425 -0.21 -32.46 7.44
N GLU A 426 -0.78 -33.46 6.80
CA GLU A 426 -2.23 -33.64 6.76
C GLU A 426 -2.72 -34.03 8.16
N GLY A 427 -3.94 -33.67 8.53
CA GLY A 427 -4.53 -34.09 9.78
C GLY A 427 -6.05 -34.02 9.79
N VAL A 428 -6.64 -34.57 10.85
CA VAL A 428 -8.08 -34.49 11.12
C VAL A 428 -8.28 -33.91 12.51
N TYR A 429 -8.90 -32.73 12.58
CA TYR A 429 -9.34 -32.11 13.82
C TYR A 429 -10.73 -32.64 14.20
N LYS A 430 -10.88 -33.07 15.44
CA LYS A 430 -12.15 -33.50 16.04
C LYS A 430 -12.64 -32.39 16.95
N SER A 431 -13.69 -31.69 16.53
CA SER A 431 -14.34 -30.67 17.36
C SER A 431 -14.96 -31.31 18.61
N ARG A 432 -15.12 -30.51 19.68
CA ARG A 432 -15.87 -30.89 20.89
C ARG A 432 -17.33 -31.26 20.60
N THR A 433 -17.88 -30.79 19.46
CA THR A 433 -19.23 -31.14 18.96
C THR A 433 -19.27 -32.48 18.20
N GLY A 434 -18.13 -33.14 18.01
CA GLY A 434 -17.99 -34.42 17.30
C GLY A 434 -17.76 -34.30 15.78
N GLU A 435 -17.75 -33.09 15.23
CA GLU A 435 -17.47 -32.82 13.83
C GLU A 435 -15.99 -33.08 13.49
N ARG A 436 -15.72 -33.64 12.30
CA ARG A 436 -14.36 -33.93 11.81
C ARG A 436 -14.02 -33.00 10.66
N VAL A 437 -12.96 -32.22 10.82
CA VAL A 437 -12.49 -31.25 9.83
C VAL A 437 -11.08 -31.65 9.36
N SER A 438 -10.87 -31.70 8.05
CA SER A 438 -9.54 -31.91 7.47
C SER A 438 -8.69 -30.65 7.65
N VAL A 439 -7.49 -30.81 8.22
CA VAL A 439 -6.60 -29.72 8.59
C VAL A 439 -5.18 -29.95 8.08
N ALA A 440 -4.46 -28.86 7.84
CA ALA A 440 -3.01 -28.87 7.63
C ALA A 440 -2.33 -28.46 8.94
N VAL A 441 -1.35 -29.23 9.37
CA VAL A 441 -0.66 -29.05 10.66
C VAL A 441 0.81 -28.75 10.41
N LYS A 442 1.22 -27.49 10.63
CA LYS A 442 2.62 -27.07 10.55
C LYS A 442 3.27 -27.34 11.90
N THR A 443 4.36 -28.11 11.91
CA THR A 443 5.09 -28.49 13.12
C THR A 443 6.42 -27.73 13.22
N CYS A 444 6.80 -27.33 14.43
CA CYS A 444 8.11 -26.73 14.69
C CYS A 444 9.12 -27.83 15.07
N LYS A 445 10.14 -28.06 14.23
CA LYS A 445 11.19 -29.08 14.49
C LYS A 445 12.19 -28.63 15.55
N ASP A 446 12.49 -27.33 15.61
CA ASP A 446 13.45 -26.72 16.55
C ASP A 446 12.70 -25.79 17.52
N CYS A 447 12.57 -26.22 18.78
CA CYS A 447 11.83 -25.51 19.83
C CYS A 447 12.71 -24.55 20.66
N THR A 448 13.83 -24.08 20.12
CA THR A 448 14.56 -22.95 20.75
C THR A 448 13.66 -21.72 20.83
N ALA A 449 13.81 -20.91 21.90
CA ALA A 449 12.91 -19.80 22.18
C ALA A 449 12.78 -18.81 20.99
N ASP A 450 13.90 -18.47 20.35
CA ASP A 450 13.94 -17.55 19.21
C ASP A 450 13.22 -18.10 17.97
N VAL A 451 13.28 -19.42 17.74
CA VAL A 451 12.64 -20.09 16.60
C VAL A 451 11.15 -20.25 16.87
N LYS A 452 10.78 -20.66 18.09
CA LYS A 452 9.40 -20.76 18.56
C LYS A 452 8.68 -19.41 18.49
N GLU A 453 9.32 -18.31 18.87
CA GLU A 453 8.75 -16.96 18.76
C GLU A 453 8.47 -16.57 17.30
N LYS A 454 9.45 -16.79 16.41
CA LYS A 454 9.28 -16.52 14.97
C LYS A 454 8.19 -17.39 14.35
N PHE A 455 8.14 -18.67 14.72
CA PHE A 455 7.11 -19.60 14.27
C PHE A 455 5.71 -19.16 14.74
N MET A 456 5.57 -18.79 16.02
CA MET A 456 4.32 -18.28 16.59
C MET A 456 3.90 -16.93 15.99
N SER A 457 4.83 -16.11 15.51
CA SER A 457 4.52 -14.82 14.88
C SER A 457 3.60 -14.97 13.66
N GLU A 458 3.72 -16.06 12.91
CA GLU A 458 2.85 -16.38 11.78
C GLU A 458 1.41 -16.63 12.24
N ALA A 459 1.22 -17.45 13.27
CA ALA A 459 -0.10 -17.75 13.82
C ALA A 459 -0.77 -16.50 14.45
N VAL A 460 0.01 -15.62 15.08
CA VAL A 460 -0.50 -14.36 15.65
C VAL A 460 -1.01 -13.42 14.55
N ILE A 461 -0.33 -13.38 13.40
CA ILE A 461 -0.80 -12.62 12.24
C ILE A 461 -2.09 -13.24 11.70
N MET A 462 -2.07 -14.54 11.41
CA MET A 462 -3.22 -15.24 10.82
C MET A 462 -4.48 -15.16 11.69
N LYS A 463 -4.36 -15.11 13.02
CA LYS A 463 -5.48 -14.94 13.95
C LYS A 463 -6.29 -13.66 13.70
N LYS A 464 -5.68 -12.63 13.11
CA LYS A 464 -6.31 -11.32 12.83
C LYS A 464 -6.81 -11.18 11.40
N LEU A 465 -6.56 -12.17 10.55
CA LEU A 465 -6.93 -12.13 9.14
C LEU A 465 -8.23 -12.89 8.93
N ASP A 466 -9.21 -12.22 8.33
CA ASP A 466 -10.45 -12.85 7.88
C ASP A 466 -10.74 -12.36 6.47
N HIS A 467 -10.61 -13.25 5.49
CA HIS A 467 -10.87 -12.94 4.08
C HIS A 467 -11.07 -14.25 3.28
N PRO A 468 -12.05 -14.31 2.35
CA PRO A 468 -12.38 -15.54 1.61
C PRO A 468 -11.22 -16.11 0.78
N HIS A 469 -10.30 -15.25 0.36
CA HIS A 469 -9.10 -15.62 -0.41
C HIS A 469 -7.81 -15.63 0.43
N ILE A 470 -7.91 -15.77 1.76
CA ILE A 470 -6.78 -15.98 2.67
C ILE A 470 -6.96 -17.31 3.42
N VAL A 471 -5.87 -18.03 3.65
CA VAL A 471 -5.89 -19.28 4.43
C VAL A 471 -6.33 -19.00 5.87
N CYS A 472 -7.34 -19.72 6.34
CA CYS A 472 -7.90 -19.58 7.68
C CYS A 472 -7.12 -20.40 8.73
N LEU A 473 -6.87 -19.80 9.89
CA LEU A 473 -6.31 -20.47 11.07
C LEU A 473 -7.43 -21.19 11.83
N VAL A 474 -7.29 -22.50 12.04
CA VAL A 474 -8.21 -23.29 12.87
C VAL A 474 -7.84 -23.18 14.35
N GLY A 475 -6.55 -23.19 14.66
CA GLY A 475 -6.06 -23.02 16.03
C GLY A 475 -4.58 -23.31 16.20
N ILE A 476 -4.12 -23.25 17.46
CA ILE A 476 -2.71 -23.38 17.84
C ILE A 476 -2.61 -24.36 19.02
N ILE A 477 -1.64 -25.27 18.95
CA ILE A 477 -1.24 -26.12 20.08
C ILE A 477 0.09 -25.58 20.58
N GLU A 478 0.08 -24.99 21.77
CA GLU A 478 1.24 -24.30 22.36
C GLU A 478 2.22 -25.26 23.07
N GLU A 479 1.78 -26.50 23.31
CA GLU A 479 2.59 -27.59 23.86
C GLU A 479 3.68 -28.03 22.89
N ASP A 480 4.90 -28.22 23.37
CA ASP A 480 6.01 -28.63 22.51
C ASP A 480 5.85 -30.09 22.01
N PRO A 481 6.10 -30.36 20.71
CA PRO A 481 6.43 -29.39 19.66
C PRO A 481 5.21 -28.58 19.23
N VAL A 482 5.34 -27.24 19.15
CA VAL A 482 4.25 -26.32 18.81
C VAL A 482 3.66 -26.63 17.43
N TRP A 483 2.32 -26.65 17.33
CA TRP A 483 1.61 -26.85 16.07
C TRP A 483 0.73 -25.66 15.69
N ILE A 484 0.78 -25.26 14.42
CA ILE A 484 -0.16 -24.31 13.81
C ILE A 484 -1.11 -25.10 12.92
N VAL A 485 -2.41 -25.01 13.19
CA VAL A 485 -3.45 -25.83 12.56
C VAL A 485 -4.28 -24.94 11.64
N MET A 486 -4.32 -25.28 10.35
CA MET A 486 -4.96 -24.48 9.29
C MET A 486 -5.96 -25.34 8.51
N GLU A 487 -6.83 -24.70 7.74
CA GLU A 487 -7.71 -25.41 6.79
C GLU A 487 -6.88 -26.16 5.73
N LEU A 488 -7.23 -27.42 5.44
CA LEU A 488 -6.57 -28.22 4.39
C LEU A 488 -7.24 -28.00 3.02
N TYR A 489 -6.45 -27.66 2.01
CA TYR A 489 -6.94 -27.51 0.63
C TYR A 489 -6.52 -28.68 -0.25
N GLN A 490 -7.51 -29.35 -0.84
CA GLN A 490 -7.34 -30.65 -1.50
C GLN A 490 -6.51 -30.60 -2.78
N HIS A 491 -6.47 -29.46 -3.46
CA HIS A 491 -5.75 -29.30 -4.73
C HIS A 491 -4.32 -28.76 -4.56
N GLY A 492 -3.87 -28.51 -3.32
CA GLY A 492 -2.50 -28.14 -3.02
C GLY A 492 -2.08 -26.78 -3.58
N GLU A 493 -0.81 -26.66 -3.93
CA GLU A 493 -0.16 -25.45 -4.44
C GLU A 493 -0.62 -25.08 -5.86
N LEU A 494 -0.89 -23.79 -6.10
CA LEU A 494 -1.30 -23.28 -7.41
C LEU A 494 -0.26 -23.53 -8.50
N GLY A 495 1.04 -23.42 -8.20
CA GLY A 495 2.12 -23.66 -9.16
C GLY A 495 2.03 -25.06 -9.78
N GLN A 496 1.96 -26.10 -8.95
CA GLN A 496 1.80 -27.49 -9.41
C GLN A 496 0.44 -27.72 -10.08
N TYR A 497 -0.64 -27.16 -9.52
CA TYR A 497 -1.98 -27.30 -10.07
C TYR A 497 -2.09 -26.75 -11.51
N LEU A 498 -1.44 -25.61 -11.80
CA LEU A 498 -1.39 -25.01 -13.13
C LEU A 498 -0.73 -25.94 -14.15
N VAL A 499 0.39 -26.57 -13.78
CA VAL A 499 1.13 -27.50 -14.64
C VAL A 499 0.32 -28.78 -14.92
N GLU A 500 -0.33 -29.33 -13.90
CA GLU A 500 -1.10 -30.58 -14.03
C GLU A 500 -2.41 -30.39 -14.81
N ASN A 501 -2.98 -29.18 -14.81
CA ASN A 501 -4.31 -28.91 -15.37
C ASN A 501 -4.29 -27.95 -16.57
N GLN A 502 -3.15 -27.80 -17.26
CA GLN A 502 -3.00 -26.91 -18.42
C GLN A 502 -4.08 -27.13 -19.50
N GLN A 503 -4.50 -28.38 -19.72
CA GLN A 503 -5.50 -28.72 -20.74
C GLN A 503 -6.95 -28.46 -20.32
N LYS A 504 -7.21 -28.27 -19.01
CA LYS A 504 -8.55 -28.03 -18.45
C LYS A 504 -8.79 -26.57 -18.15
N LEU A 505 -7.74 -25.83 -17.84
CA LEU A 505 -7.82 -24.43 -17.43
C LEU A 505 -7.88 -23.53 -18.65
N THR A 506 -8.73 -22.52 -18.57
CA THR A 506 -8.85 -21.48 -19.59
C THR A 506 -8.17 -20.20 -19.13
N ASN A 507 -7.89 -19.29 -20.08
CA ASN A 507 -7.43 -17.94 -19.76
C ASN A 507 -8.34 -17.24 -18.73
N VAL A 508 -9.65 -17.49 -18.80
CA VAL A 508 -10.61 -16.94 -17.83
C VAL A 508 -10.28 -17.39 -16.40
N ASN A 509 -9.95 -18.68 -16.20
CA ASN A 509 -9.55 -19.18 -14.89
C ASN A 509 -8.27 -18.50 -14.40
N LEU A 510 -7.28 -18.30 -15.28
CA LEU A 510 -6.01 -17.66 -14.94
C LEU A 510 -6.19 -16.20 -14.49
N VAL A 511 -7.01 -15.43 -15.21
CA VAL A 511 -7.33 -14.05 -14.83
C VAL A 511 -8.18 -14.01 -13.56
N LEU A 512 -9.08 -14.98 -13.36
CA LEU A 512 -9.87 -15.11 -12.13
C LEU A 512 -8.98 -15.36 -10.91
N TYR A 513 -7.99 -16.25 -11.00
CA TYR A 513 -7.04 -16.48 -9.91
C TYR A 513 -6.27 -15.20 -9.58
N SER A 514 -5.83 -14.47 -10.61
CA SER A 514 -5.16 -13.18 -10.45
C SER A 514 -6.04 -12.17 -9.71
N LEU A 515 -7.34 -12.11 -10.02
CA LEU A 515 -8.31 -11.25 -9.34
C LEU A 515 -8.49 -11.63 -7.86
N GLN A 516 -8.63 -12.92 -7.56
CA GLN A 516 -8.83 -13.41 -6.19
C GLN A 516 -7.63 -13.11 -5.29
N ILE A 517 -6.41 -13.31 -5.81
CA ILE A 517 -5.17 -12.94 -5.12
C ILE A 517 -5.10 -11.41 -4.95
N CYS A 518 -5.47 -10.63 -5.97
CA CYS A 518 -5.50 -9.18 -5.88
C CYS A 518 -6.46 -8.67 -4.80
N LYS A 519 -7.63 -9.30 -4.64
CA LYS A 519 -8.59 -8.99 -3.56
C LYS A 519 -7.97 -9.26 -2.18
N ALA A 520 -7.34 -10.41 -1.99
CA ALA A 520 -6.63 -10.72 -0.74
C ALA A 520 -5.54 -9.67 -0.42
N LEU A 521 -4.76 -9.26 -1.41
CA LEU A 521 -3.69 -8.26 -1.23
C LEU A 521 -4.24 -6.84 -0.99
N ALA A 522 -5.38 -6.48 -1.59
CA ALA A 522 -6.07 -5.23 -1.27
C ALA A 522 -6.56 -5.20 0.19
N TYR A 523 -7.03 -6.34 0.70
CA TYR A 523 -7.37 -6.48 2.12
C TYR A 523 -6.13 -6.31 3.02
N LEU A 524 -4.99 -6.95 2.68
CA LEU A 524 -3.73 -6.76 3.43
C LEU A 524 -3.23 -5.31 3.41
N GLU A 525 -3.32 -4.64 2.26
CA GLU A 525 -2.98 -3.21 2.14
C GLU A 525 -3.87 -2.36 3.07
N GLY A 526 -5.16 -2.68 3.17
CA GLY A 526 -6.12 -1.95 4.02
C GLY A 526 -5.83 -2.04 5.53
N ILE A 527 -5.17 -3.11 5.97
CA ILE A 527 -4.72 -3.30 7.37
C ILE A 527 -3.24 -2.98 7.58
N ASN A 528 -2.61 -2.28 6.62
CA ASN A 528 -1.18 -1.92 6.63
C ASN A 528 -0.24 -3.11 6.83
N MET A 529 -0.54 -4.26 6.19
CA MET A 529 0.29 -5.45 6.25
C MET A 529 0.98 -5.72 4.91
N VAL A 530 2.28 -6.04 4.97
CA VAL A 530 3.08 -6.43 3.79
C VAL A 530 3.37 -7.92 3.87
N HIS A 531 3.07 -8.63 2.78
CA HIS A 531 3.24 -10.08 2.68
C HIS A 531 4.69 -10.50 2.46
N ARG A 532 5.42 -9.77 1.60
CA ARG A 532 6.87 -9.94 1.30
C ARG A 532 7.30 -11.19 0.54
N ASP A 533 6.37 -12.11 0.25
CA ASP A 533 6.66 -13.36 -0.48
C ASP A 533 5.45 -13.81 -1.31
N ILE A 534 5.03 -12.95 -2.24
CA ILE A 534 3.89 -13.24 -3.11
C ILE A 534 4.39 -14.00 -4.34
N ALA A 535 3.97 -15.25 -4.45
CA ALA A 535 4.31 -16.14 -5.57
C ALA A 535 3.28 -17.28 -5.64
N VAL A 536 3.17 -17.97 -6.78
CA VAL A 536 2.23 -19.09 -6.94
C VAL A 536 2.47 -20.25 -5.96
N ARG A 537 3.71 -20.38 -5.43
CA ARG A 537 4.06 -21.35 -4.39
C ARG A 537 3.39 -21.13 -3.04
N ASN A 538 2.98 -19.90 -2.78
CA ASN A 538 2.35 -19.48 -1.54
C ASN A 538 0.84 -19.29 -1.73
N VAL A 539 0.29 -19.76 -2.85
CA VAL A 539 -1.15 -19.74 -3.15
C VAL A 539 -1.66 -21.17 -3.22
N LEU A 540 -2.74 -21.45 -2.49
CA LEU A 540 -3.37 -22.76 -2.43
C LEU A 540 -4.68 -22.77 -3.20
N VAL A 541 -4.99 -23.89 -3.84
CA VAL A 541 -6.22 -24.08 -4.60
C VAL A 541 -7.26 -24.76 -3.71
N ALA A 542 -8.27 -24.00 -3.29
CA ALA A 542 -9.35 -24.53 -2.46
C ALA A 542 -10.34 -25.34 -3.30
N LYS A 543 -10.70 -24.81 -4.48
CA LYS A 543 -11.55 -25.44 -5.50
C LYS A 543 -11.06 -25.01 -6.88
N PRO A 544 -11.45 -25.67 -7.98
CA PRO A 544 -11.06 -25.27 -9.34
C PRO A 544 -11.37 -23.80 -9.69
N GLU A 545 -12.33 -23.18 -9.02
CA GLU A 545 -12.70 -21.78 -9.18
C GLU A 545 -12.28 -20.85 -8.02
N CYS A 546 -11.52 -21.35 -7.03
CA CYS A 546 -11.19 -20.61 -5.81
C CYS A 546 -9.76 -20.86 -5.33
N VAL A 547 -8.96 -19.80 -5.29
CA VAL A 547 -7.61 -19.79 -4.71
C VAL A 547 -7.55 -18.95 -3.44
N LYS A 548 -6.59 -19.28 -2.58
CA LYS A 548 -6.34 -18.58 -1.31
C LYS A 548 -4.85 -18.34 -1.10
N LEU A 549 -4.53 -17.13 -0.65
CA LEU A 549 -3.17 -16.71 -0.30
C LEU A 549 -2.78 -17.24 1.08
N GLY A 550 -1.59 -17.84 1.18
CA GLY A 550 -1.03 -18.39 2.41
C GLY A 550 0.45 -18.02 2.60
N ASP A 551 1.07 -18.64 3.60
CA ASP A 551 2.45 -18.39 4.06
C ASP A 551 2.72 -16.96 4.55
N PHE A 552 2.30 -16.69 5.78
CA PHE A 552 2.50 -15.41 6.46
C PHE A 552 3.81 -15.37 7.27
N GLY A 553 4.73 -16.34 7.10
CA GLY A 553 5.95 -16.45 7.89
C GLY A 553 6.90 -15.26 7.76
N LEU A 554 6.85 -14.55 6.63
CA LEU A 554 7.63 -13.32 6.37
C LEU A 554 6.79 -12.04 6.53
N SER A 555 5.48 -12.16 6.76
CA SER A 555 4.56 -11.03 6.83
C SER A 555 4.78 -10.18 8.07
N ARG A 556 4.57 -8.87 7.94
CA ARG A 556 4.68 -7.90 9.04
C ARG A 556 3.76 -6.70 8.82
N TYR A 557 3.28 -6.12 9.92
CA TYR A 557 2.63 -4.80 9.92
C TYR A 557 3.65 -3.69 9.66
N ILE A 558 3.25 -2.64 8.96
CA ILE A 558 4.05 -1.42 8.80
C ILE A 558 3.72 -0.48 9.96
N GLU A 559 4.67 -0.22 10.85
CA GLU A 559 4.62 0.90 11.79
C GLU A 559 5.15 2.17 11.09
N GLU A 560 4.45 3.31 11.23
CA GLU A 560 4.55 4.49 10.33
C GLU A 560 5.93 5.20 10.28
N GLU A 561 6.97 4.75 10.99
CA GLU A 561 8.30 5.41 10.97
C GLU A 561 9.53 4.49 10.76
N GLU A 562 9.37 3.17 10.51
CA GLU A 562 10.52 2.29 10.30
C GLU A 562 10.49 1.51 8.98
N TYR A 563 11.46 1.80 8.10
CA TYR A 563 11.81 0.92 6.99
C TYR A 563 12.57 -0.30 7.55
N TYR A 564 11.95 -1.46 7.51
CA TYR A 564 12.57 -2.70 8.00
C TYR A 564 13.76 -3.11 7.12
N LYS A 565 14.90 -3.50 7.73
CA LYS A 565 16.01 -4.20 7.07
C LYS A 565 16.00 -5.68 7.48
N ALA A 566 15.71 -6.57 6.55
CA ALA A 566 15.68 -8.01 6.79
C ALA A 566 17.06 -8.61 7.13
N SER A 567 17.08 -9.63 8.00
CA SER A 567 18.25 -10.49 8.24
C SER A 567 18.58 -11.38 7.03
N VAL A 568 19.84 -11.81 6.90
CA VAL A 568 20.42 -12.57 5.77
C VAL A 568 19.88 -14.00 5.65
N SER A 569 18.60 -14.19 5.34
CA SER A 569 18.05 -15.49 4.93
C SER A 569 18.00 -15.62 3.40
N ARG A 570 17.74 -16.83 2.87
CA ARG A 570 17.58 -17.11 1.43
C ARG A 570 16.33 -16.37 0.92
N LEU A 571 16.53 -15.22 0.30
CA LEU A 571 15.45 -14.37 -0.20
C LEU A 571 15.07 -14.75 -1.65
N PRO A 572 13.78 -14.60 -2.04
CA PRO A 572 13.29 -14.98 -3.37
C PRO A 572 13.62 -13.90 -4.41
N ILE A 573 14.92 -13.70 -4.70
CA ILE A 573 15.43 -12.56 -5.50
C ILE A 573 14.68 -12.37 -6.83
N LYS A 574 14.34 -13.44 -7.54
CA LYS A 574 13.67 -13.37 -8.86
C LYS A 574 12.24 -12.80 -8.81
N TRP A 575 11.61 -12.77 -7.63
CA TRP A 575 10.28 -12.20 -7.42
C TRP A 575 10.33 -10.78 -6.85
N MET A 576 11.41 -10.44 -6.15
CA MET A 576 11.50 -9.22 -5.37
C MET A 576 11.60 -7.96 -6.23
N ALA A 577 11.08 -6.86 -5.69
CA ALA A 577 11.24 -5.53 -6.28
C ALA A 577 12.69 -5.03 -6.17
N PRO A 578 13.18 -4.18 -7.08
CA PRO A 578 14.55 -3.67 -7.07
C PRO A 578 14.95 -3.02 -5.74
N GLU A 579 14.06 -2.24 -5.13
CA GLU A 579 14.30 -1.60 -3.84
C GLU A 579 14.37 -2.59 -2.67
N SER A 580 13.69 -3.73 -2.79
CA SER A 580 13.75 -4.82 -1.80
C SER A 580 15.03 -5.63 -1.96
N ILE A 581 15.53 -5.80 -3.18
CA ILE A 581 16.82 -6.44 -3.46
C ILE A 581 17.96 -5.56 -2.94
N ASN A 582 18.01 -4.29 -3.35
CA ASN A 582 19.11 -3.36 -3.08
C ASN A 582 19.14 -2.86 -1.63
N PHE A 583 17.97 -2.52 -1.07
CA PHE A 583 17.89 -1.81 0.21
C PHE A 583 17.16 -2.57 1.30
N ARG A 584 16.73 -3.81 1.02
CA ARG A 584 15.86 -4.61 1.90
C ARG A 584 14.56 -3.90 2.29
N ARG A 585 14.11 -2.94 1.49
CA ARG A 585 12.89 -2.17 1.75
C ARG A 585 11.67 -2.93 1.25
N PHE A 586 10.73 -3.22 2.15
CA PHE A 586 9.47 -3.88 1.85
C PHE A 586 8.30 -2.95 2.19
N THR A 587 7.40 -2.74 1.24
CA THR A 587 6.22 -1.86 1.33
C THR A 587 5.07 -2.45 0.50
N SER A 588 3.88 -1.86 0.56
CA SER A 588 2.77 -2.24 -0.34
C SER A 588 3.18 -2.14 -1.83
N ALA A 589 4.05 -1.19 -2.19
CA ALA A 589 4.53 -1.05 -3.56
C ALA A 589 5.50 -2.18 -3.99
N SER A 590 6.27 -2.75 -3.06
CA SER A 590 7.07 -3.95 -3.36
C SER A 590 6.18 -5.19 -3.51
N ASP A 591 5.08 -5.26 -2.74
CA ASP A 591 4.08 -6.32 -2.90
C ASP A 591 3.35 -6.22 -4.24
N VAL A 592 3.07 -5.01 -4.74
CA VAL A 592 2.51 -4.81 -6.10
C VAL A 592 3.44 -5.37 -7.18
N TRP A 593 4.76 -5.19 -7.02
CA TRP A 593 5.75 -5.78 -7.93
C TRP A 593 5.70 -7.31 -7.89
N MET A 594 5.77 -7.90 -6.69
CA MET A 594 5.73 -9.36 -6.50
C MET A 594 4.41 -9.95 -7.01
N PHE A 595 3.29 -9.24 -6.82
CA PHE A 595 2.00 -9.62 -7.38
C PHE A 595 1.99 -9.66 -8.91
N ALA A 596 2.63 -8.69 -9.58
CA ALA A 596 2.74 -8.74 -11.03
C ALA A 596 3.63 -9.87 -11.54
N VAL A 597 4.69 -10.22 -10.80
CA VAL A 597 5.46 -11.45 -11.08
C VAL A 597 4.58 -12.69 -10.88
N CYS A 598 3.78 -12.76 -9.81
CA CYS A 598 2.84 -13.85 -9.57
C CYS A 598 1.79 -13.96 -10.69
N MET A 599 1.21 -12.84 -11.16
CA MET A 599 0.32 -12.86 -12.33
C MET A 599 1.03 -13.40 -13.57
N TRP A 600 2.29 -13.03 -13.79
CA TRP A 600 3.08 -13.56 -14.90
C TRP A 600 3.33 -15.07 -14.77
N GLU A 601 3.59 -15.58 -13.57
CA GLU A 601 3.70 -17.02 -13.31
C GLU A 601 2.39 -17.75 -13.61
N ILE A 602 1.26 -17.21 -13.17
CA ILE A 602 -0.07 -17.78 -13.44
C ILE A 602 -0.31 -17.87 -14.96
N MET A 603 0.00 -16.80 -15.69
CA MET A 603 -0.18 -16.75 -17.14
C MET A 603 0.84 -17.58 -17.92
N ASN A 604 1.96 -17.96 -17.30
CA ASN A 604 2.96 -18.90 -17.85
C ASN A 604 2.96 -20.26 -17.15
N TRP A 605 1.80 -20.69 -16.64
CA TRP A 605 1.60 -22.05 -16.14
C TRP A 605 2.58 -22.47 -15.03
N GLY A 606 2.92 -21.55 -14.13
CA GLY A 606 3.82 -21.79 -13.00
C GLY A 606 5.31 -21.76 -13.35
N GLN A 607 5.69 -21.27 -14.53
CA GLN A 607 7.10 -21.12 -14.90
C GLN A 607 7.83 -20.17 -13.95
N GLN A 608 9.03 -20.54 -13.52
CA GLN A 608 9.87 -19.68 -12.70
C GLN A 608 10.24 -18.37 -13.45
N PRO A 609 10.08 -17.18 -12.83
CA PRO A 609 10.49 -15.92 -13.42
C PRO A 609 12.01 -15.90 -13.60
N PHE A 610 12.48 -15.35 -14.72
CA PHE A 610 13.92 -15.29 -15.04
C PHE A 610 14.64 -16.63 -14.89
N PHE A 611 14.02 -17.74 -15.35
CA PHE A 611 14.60 -19.08 -15.22
C PHE A 611 15.98 -19.20 -15.92
N TRP A 612 16.25 -18.34 -16.91
CA TRP A 612 17.53 -18.26 -17.64
C TRP A 612 18.61 -17.43 -16.95
N LEU A 613 18.31 -16.80 -15.80
CA LEU A 613 19.27 -15.97 -15.04
C LEU A 613 19.58 -16.59 -13.67
N GLU A 614 20.81 -16.36 -13.21
CA GLU A 614 21.17 -16.56 -11.80
C GLU A 614 20.68 -15.39 -10.94
N ASN A 615 20.43 -15.63 -9.65
CA ASN A 615 19.90 -14.60 -8.73
C ASN A 615 20.76 -13.32 -8.68
N LYS A 616 22.08 -13.44 -8.82
CA LYS A 616 23.03 -12.32 -8.77
C LYS A 616 22.89 -11.37 -9.98
N ASP A 617 22.44 -11.89 -11.12
CA ASP A 617 22.37 -11.15 -12.39
C ASP A 617 21.01 -10.46 -12.60
N VAL A 618 19.98 -10.89 -11.87
CA VAL A 618 18.62 -10.34 -11.98
C VAL A 618 18.60 -8.84 -11.77
N ILE A 619 19.28 -8.33 -10.74
CA ILE A 619 19.25 -6.89 -10.42
C ILE A 619 19.83 -6.03 -11.55
N ASN A 620 20.96 -6.46 -12.13
CA ASN A 620 21.61 -5.75 -13.23
C ASN A 620 20.69 -5.67 -14.46
N GLN A 621 19.97 -6.75 -14.75
CA GLN A 621 19.01 -6.80 -15.85
C GLN A 621 17.80 -5.87 -15.58
N LEU A 622 17.28 -5.88 -14.35
CA LEU A 622 16.17 -5.00 -13.97
C LEU A 622 16.56 -3.51 -14.04
N GLU A 623 17.79 -3.16 -13.65
CA GLU A 623 18.35 -1.81 -13.72
C GLU A 623 18.57 -1.34 -15.16
N GLN A 624 18.85 -2.26 -16.09
CA GLN A 624 18.91 -1.99 -17.53
C GLN A 624 17.53 -1.87 -18.20
N GLY A 625 16.45 -1.99 -17.42
CA GLY A 625 15.08 -1.90 -17.91
C GLY A 625 14.51 -3.21 -18.48
N VAL A 626 15.25 -4.32 -18.38
CA VAL A 626 14.74 -5.63 -18.80
C VAL A 626 13.60 -6.05 -17.88
N ARG A 627 12.53 -6.58 -18.46
CA ARG A 627 11.34 -7.09 -17.77
C ARG A 627 10.97 -8.46 -18.32
N LEU A 628 10.14 -9.20 -17.60
CA LEU A 628 9.65 -10.50 -18.04
C LEU A 628 8.86 -10.36 -19.35
N PRO A 629 9.06 -11.26 -20.34
CA PRO A 629 8.41 -11.16 -21.63
C PRO A 629 6.91 -11.46 -21.53
N LYS A 630 6.12 -10.95 -22.48
CA LYS A 630 4.68 -11.20 -22.54
C LYS A 630 4.39 -12.70 -22.74
N PRO A 631 3.59 -13.35 -21.88
CA PRO A 631 3.13 -14.72 -22.09
C PRO A 631 2.29 -14.84 -23.38
N GLU A 632 2.40 -15.95 -24.11
CA GLU A 632 1.74 -16.14 -25.42
C GLU A 632 0.22 -15.95 -25.37
N GLN A 633 -0.45 -16.51 -24.36
CA GLN A 633 -1.91 -16.46 -24.23
C GLN A 633 -2.39 -15.29 -23.36
N CYS A 634 -1.50 -14.38 -22.96
CA CYS A 634 -1.87 -13.29 -22.06
C CYS A 634 -2.61 -12.15 -22.78
N PRO A 635 -3.77 -11.68 -22.29
CA PRO A 635 -4.43 -10.49 -22.84
C PRO A 635 -3.50 -9.25 -22.82
N PRO A 636 -3.44 -8.44 -23.89
CA PRO A 636 -2.60 -7.23 -23.93
C PRO A 636 -2.86 -6.26 -22.78
N THR A 637 -4.13 -6.08 -22.40
CA THR A 637 -4.54 -5.21 -21.28
C THR A 637 -3.95 -5.69 -19.95
N LEU A 638 -3.97 -7.00 -19.70
CA LEU A 638 -3.42 -7.58 -18.47
C LEU A 638 -1.89 -7.45 -18.43
N TYR A 639 -1.21 -7.68 -19.56
CA TYR A 639 0.23 -7.48 -19.64
C TYR A 639 0.62 -6.00 -19.47
N SER A 640 -0.15 -5.07 -20.04
CA SER A 640 0.04 -3.63 -19.81
C SER A 640 -0.15 -3.24 -18.33
N LEU A 641 -0.97 -3.99 -17.60
CA LEU A 641 -1.12 -3.79 -16.16
C LEU A 641 0.12 -4.31 -15.40
N MET A 642 0.63 -5.49 -15.78
CA MET A 642 1.88 -6.05 -15.23
C MET A 642 3.06 -5.08 -15.42
N THR A 643 3.21 -4.49 -16.61
CA THR A 643 4.31 -3.55 -16.88
C THR A 643 4.21 -2.27 -16.05
N ARG A 644 3.00 -1.75 -15.76
CA ARG A 644 2.79 -0.63 -14.82
C ARG A 644 3.14 -1.00 -13.38
N CYS A 645 2.95 -2.26 -12.98
CA CYS A 645 3.38 -2.74 -11.67
C CYS A 645 4.91 -2.91 -11.60
N TRP A 646 5.57 -3.16 -12.73
CA TRP A 646 7.03 -3.26 -12.83
C TRP A 646 7.75 -1.93 -13.13
N THR A 647 7.07 -0.80 -12.92
CA THR A 647 7.71 0.52 -12.94
C THR A 647 8.81 0.57 -11.89
N TYR A 648 9.97 1.12 -12.26
CA TYR A 648 11.15 1.12 -11.40
C TYR A 648 10.92 1.95 -10.12
N ASP A 649 10.39 3.18 -10.24
CA ASP A 649 9.99 3.99 -9.08
C ASP A 649 8.77 3.36 -8.37
N PRO A 650 8.89 2.97 -7.09
CA PRO A 650 7.78 2.38 -6.33
C PRO A 650 6.55 3.28 -6.22
N ARG A 651 6.71 4.61 -6.31
CA ARG A 651 5.60 5.59 -6.15
C ARG A 651 4.68 5.67 -7.37
N GLU A 652 5.17 5.25 -8.53
CA GLU A 652 4.41 5.26 -9.79
C GLU A 652 3.63 3.96 -10.02
N ARG A 653 3.85 2.94 -9.19
CA ARG A 653 3.13 1.66 -9.26
C ARG A 653 1.68 1.87 -8.79
N PRO A 654 0.68 1.24 -9.45
CA PRO A 654 -0.72 1.32 -9.05
C PRO A 654 -0.96 0.64 -7.69
N ARG A 655 -2.00 1.06 -6.97
CA ARG A 655 -2.41 0.41 -5.71
C ARG A 655 -3.24 -0.84 -5.98
N PHE A 656 -3.31 -1.76 -5.00
CA PHE A 656 -4.11 -2.98 -5.14
C PHE A 656 -5.59 -2.70 -5.39
N THR A 657 -6.15 -1.65 -4.77
CA THR A 657 -7.52 -1.19 -5.02
C THR A 657 -7.79 -0.83 -6.49
N GLU A 658 -6.82 -0.21 -7.18
CA GLU A 658 -6.91 0.11 -8.62
C GLU A 658 -6.74 -1.15 -9.49
N LEU A 659 -5.85 -2.05 -9.07
CA LEU A 659 -5.59 -3.32 -9.75
C LEU A 659 -6.81 -4.23 -9.74
N VAL A 660 -7.54 -4.35 -8.62
CA VAL A 660 -8.77 -5.15 -8.54
C VAL A 660 -9.79 -4.70 -9.59
N CYS A 661 -10.03 -3.39 -9.72
CA CYS A 661 -10.96 -2.84 -10.70
C CYS A 661 -10.54 -3.18 -12.13
N THR A 662 -9.25 -3.03 -12.44
CA THR A 662 -8.72 -3.22 -13.79
C THR A 662 -8.70 -4.71 -14.19
N ILE A 663 -8.33 -5.60 -13.28
CA ILE A 663 -8.31 -7.05 -13.51
C ILE A 663 -9.74 -7.59 -13.64
N PHE A 664 -10.68 -7.10 -12.84
CA PHE A 664 -12.09 -7.47 -12.95
C PHE A 664 -12.64 -7.16 -14.35
N LEU A 665 -12.34 -5.96 -14.88
CA LEU A 665 -12.71 -5.62 -16.26
C LEU A 665 -12.09 -6.59 -17.29
N CYS A 666 -10.84 -7.02 -17.07
CA CYS A 666 -10.20 -8.02 -17.92
C CYS A 666 -10.90 -9.39 -17.85
N VAL A 667 -11.38 -9.82 -16.68
CA VAL A 667 -12.20 -11.05 -16.54
C VAL A 667 -13.46 -10.95 -17.37
N CYS A 668 -14.20 -9.83 -17.28
CA CYS A 668 -15.41 -9.60 -18.06
C CYS A 668 -15.15 -9.67 -19.57
N ILE A 669 -14.05 -9.05 -20.04
CA ILE A 669 -13.65 -9.09 -21.45
C ILE A 669 -13.30 -10.53 -21.88
N CYS A 670 -12.55 -11.27 -21.05
CA CYS A 670 -12.15 -12.65 -21.38
C CYS A 670 -13.37 -13.60 -21.47
N MET A 671 -14.36 -13.43 -20.58
CA MET A 671 -15.63 -14.16 -20.65
C MET A 671 -16.37 -13.89 -21.97
N TYR A 672 -16.35 -12.65 -22.46
CA TYR A 672 -17.03 -12.27 -23.70
C TYR A 672 -16.33 -12.82 -24.95
N VAL A 673 -15.00 -12.76 -25.02
CA VAL A 673 -14.22 -13.13 -26.21
C VAL A 673 -14.18 -14.65 -26.42
N TYR A 674 -14.07 -15.44 -25.35
CA TYR A 674 -13.90 -16.89 -25.43
C TYR A 674 -15.19 -17.69 -25.18
N GLY A 675 -16.25 -17.05 -24.66
CA GLY A 675 -17.49 -17.72 -24.25
C GLY A 675 -18.52 -18.00 -25.35
N GLY A 676 -18.22 -17.73 -26.63
CA GLY A 676 -19.06 -18.15 -27.74
C GLY A 676 -20.54 -17.77 -27.61
N GLY A 677 -20.86 -16.47 -27.64
CA GLY A 677 -22.17 -15.95 -28.05
C GLY A 677 -23.41 -16.49 -27.34
N GLN A 678 -23.60 -16.16 -26.07
CA GLN A 678 -24.93 -15.91 -25.47
C GLN A 678 -24.79 -15.07 -24.19
N CYS A 679 -24.45 -13.79 -24.35
CA CYS A 679 -24.56 -12.79 -23.29
C CYS A 679 -25.34 -11.59 -23.83
N ASN A 680 -26.36 -11.17 -23.08
CA ASN A 680 -27.33 -10.14 -23.44
C ASN A 680 -26.67 -8.84 -23.94
N ALA A 681 -27.40 -8.09 -24.77
CA ALA A 681 -27.06 -6.79 -25.38
C ALA A 681 -26.47 -5.71 -24.42
N HIS A 682 -26.53 -5.96 -23.11
CA HIS A 682 -26.02 -5.13 -22.03
C HIS A 682 -24.47 -5.09 -21.94
N VAL A 683 -23.75 -6.13 -22.41
CA VAL A 683 -22.27 -6.14 -22.39
C VAL A 683 -21.67 -5.23 -23.47
N CYS A 684 -22.35 -5.08 -24.61
CA CYS A 684 -21.95 -4.17 -25.69
C CYS A 684 -22.01 -2.69 -25.27
N VAL A 685 -22.89 -2.32 -24.34
CA VAL A 685 -23.04 -0.94 -23.85
C VAL A 685 -21.84 -0.53 -22.99
N LEU A 686 -21.21 -1.47 -22.28
CA LEU A 686 -20.02 -1.23 -21.46
C LEU A 686 -18.78 -0.85 -22.30
N MET A 687 -18.65 -1.38 -23.52
CA MET A 687 -17.57 -1.00 -24.44
C MET A 687 -17.71 0.41 -25.01
N LEU A 688 -18.92 1.00 -24.99
CA LEU A 688 -19.22 2.30 -25.60
C LEU A 688 -19.14 3.48 -24.62
N LEU A 689 -18.97 3.24 -23.31
CA LEU A 689 -19.06 4.27 -22.26
C LEU A 689 -17.74 4.57 -21.52
N LEU A 690 -16.61 3.98 -21.92
CA LEU A 690 -15.29 4.29 -21.34
C LEU A 690 -14.46 5.17 -22.29
N PRO A 691 -13.78 6.22 -21.80
CA PRO A 691 -12.86 7.00 -22.63
C PRO A 691 -11.66 6.12 -23.02
N THR A 692 -11.34 6.09 -24.30
CA THR A 692 -10.12 5.46 -24.82
C THR A 692 -8.89 6.11 -24.18
N PRO A 693 -7.90 5.33 -23.69
CA PRO A 693 -6.61 5.89 -23.35
C PRO A 693 -5.96 6.42 -24.63
N GLN A 694 -5.58 7.70 -24.63
CA GLN A 694 -4.87 8.33 -25.74
C GLN A 694 -3.52 7.59 -25.94
N LEU A 695 -3.44 6.74 -26.97
CA LEU A 695 -2.18 6.31 -27.55
C LEU A 695 -1.70 7.36 -28.57
N PRO A 696 -0.39 7.66 -28.65
CA PRO A 696 0.18 8.44 -29.75
C PRO A 696 -0.01 7.73 -31.11
N PRO A 697 -0.41 8.41 -32.20
CA PRO A 697 -0.82 7.75 -33.46
C PRO A 697 0.29 7.14 -34.35
N TYR A 698 1.49 6.82 -33.86
CA TYR A 698 2.59 6.39 -34.75
C TYR A 698 3.04 4.92 -34.65
N MET A 699 2.31 4.05 -33.94
CA MET A 699 2.70 2.63 -33.80
C MET A 699 1.67 1.59 -34.31
N CYS A 700 0.75 1.98 -35.19
CA CYS A 700 -0.11 1.04 -35.91
C CYS A 700 -0.01 1.29 -37.42
N ALA A 701 0.97 0.67 -38.07
CA ALA A 701 0.97 0.50 -39.52
C ALA A 701 1.26 -0.97 -39.85
N SER A 702 0.19 -1.72 -40.10
CA SER A 702 0.23 -2.92 -40.93
C SER A 702 -0.77 -2.66 -42.06
N SER A 703 -0.24 -2.60 -43.28
CA SER A 703 -0.90 -2.15 -44.51
C SER A 703 -2.16 -2.95 -44.89
N PRO A 704 -3.15 -2.31 -45.54
CA PRO A 704 -4.09 -2.98 -46.42
C PRO A 704 -3.69 -2.77 -47.90
N ALA A 705 -3.81 -3.83 -48.70
CA ALA A 705 -3.55 -3.80 -50.14
C ALA A 705 -4.81 -3.44 -50.96
N LEU A 706 -4.57 -2.63 -51.99
CA LEU A 706 -5.23 -2.56 -53.32
C LEU A 706 -6.74 -2.24 -53.44
N ALA A 707 -7.03 -0.99 -53.81
CA ALA A 707 -7.69 -0.63 -55.09
C ALA A 707 -7.61 0.91 -55.33
N SER A 708 -7.22 1.32 -56.54
CA SER A 708 -7.07 2.71 -57.04
C SER A 708 -8.18 3.03 -58.07
N PRO A 709 -8.22 4.20 -58.75
CA PRO A 709 -8.16 5.66 -58.43
C PRO A 709 -9.45 6.37 -59.02
N PRO A 710 -9.56 7.67 -59.45
CA PRO A 710 -8.61 8.81 -59.54
C PRO A 710 -9.14 10.24 -59.19
N GLY A 711 -8.22 11.21 -59.12
CA GLY A 711 -8.53 12.65 -59.17
C GLY A 711 -7.34 13.61 -58.91
N TYR A 712 -6.78 14.15 -59.99
CA TYR A 712 -5.87 15.33 -60.16
C TYR A 712 -5.95 16.42 -59.05
N ARG A 713 -4.92 17.22 -58.69
CA ARG A 713 -3.96 18.03 -59.49
C ARG A 713 -2.88 18.68 -58.57
N SER A 714 -1.78 19.13 -59.19
CA SER A 714 -0.45 19.48 -58.63
C SER A 714 -0.19 20.95 -58.16
N THR A 715 0.70 21.12 -57.15
CA THR A 715 1.82 22.13 -56.95
C THR A 715 1.56 23.67 -56.92
N PRO A 716 2.52 24.59 -56.54
CA PRO A 716 3.92 24.49 -56.03
C PRO A 716 4.42 25.48 -54.89
N ILE A 717 5.56 25.10 -54.26
CA ILE A 717 6.85 25.81 -53.92
C ILE A 717 6.94 27.15 -53.13
N SER A 718 7.89 27.21 -52.15
CA SER A 718 8.90 28.28 -51.80
C SER A 718 9.04 28.47 -50.26
N ASN A 719 10.17 28.64 -49.55
CA ASN A 719 11.61 28.83 -49.81
C ASN A 719 12.44 28.49 -48.53
N ARG A 720 13.75 28.25 -48.72
CA ARG A 720 14.81 27.89 -47.74
C ARG A 720 15.26 29.03 -46.81
N THR A 721 15.95 28.72 -45.69
CA THR A 721 17.32 29.21 -45.33
C THR A 721 17.96 28.36 -44.18
N LEU A 722 19.27 28.11 -44.29
CA LEU A 722 20.16 27.24 -43.47
C LEU A 722 20.86 28.00 -42.31
N THR A 723 21.37 27.30 -41.28
CA THR A 723 22.82 27.16 -40.94
C THR A 723 23.10 26.29 -39.68
N LEU A 724 24.23 25.58 -39.70
CA LEU A 724 24.86 24.62 -38.74
C LEU A 724 26.11 25.28 -38.07
N PRO A 725 26.74 24.76 -36.98
CA PRO A 725 27.78 23.68 -37.02
C PRO A 725 27.84 22.73 -35.77
N LEU A 726 27.97 21.40 -35.93
CA LEU A 726 29.17 20.51 -35.88
C LEU A 726 29.87 20.25 -34.51
N SER A 727 30.04 18.97 -34.18
CA SER A 727 31.12 18.42 -33.31
C SER A 727 31.43 16.94 -33.68
N PRO A 728 32.65 16.43 -33.44
CA PRO A 728 33.35 15.53 -34.38
C PRO A 728 33.42 14.03 -33.99
N ARG A 729 33.68 13.18 -35.00
CA ARG A 729 34.08 11.75 -34.92
C ARG A 729 35.62 11.59 -35.01
N ARG A 730 36.16 10.53 -34.38
CA ARG A 730 37.32 9.68 -34.77
C ARG A 730 37.51 8.60 -33.67
N SER A 731 37.93 7.35 -33.85
CA SER A 731 38.19 6.42 -34.98
C SER A 731 38.85 5.14 -34.42
N SER A 732 38.32 3.94 -34.75
CA SER A 732 39.00 2.74 -35.32
C SER A 732 40.22 2.09 -34.59
N MET A 733 40.51 0.77 -34.61
CA MET A 733 40.11 -0.37 -35.45
C MET A 733 40.54 -1.70 -34.78
N GLY A 734 39.93 -2.81 -35.21
CA GLY A 734 40.40 -4.19 -34.99
C GLY A 734 39.50 -5.20 -35.71
N GLU A 735 39.70 -5.33 -37.02
CA GLU A 735 38.94 -6.17 -37.96
C GLU A 735 39.06 -7.68 -37.72
N ARG A 736 37.95 -8.40 -37.94
CA ARG A 736 37.95 -9.71 -38.59
C ARG A 736 36.60 -9.94 -39.32
N ASP A 737 36.72 -9.98 -40.64
CA ASP A 737 35.91 -10.60 -41.70
C ASP A 737 34.38 -10.36 -41.80
N PHE A 738 34.05 -9.48 -42.73
CA PHE A 738 32.73 -9.22 -43.32
C PHE A 738 32.26 -10.35 -44.24
N ILE A 739 31.01 -10.79 -44.08
CA ILE A 739 30.15 -11.19 -45.21
C ILE A 739 29.29 -9.95 -45.53
N GLY A 740 29.25 -9.58 -46.82
CA GLY A 740 28.82 -8.27 -47.33
C GLY A 740 27.38 -7.86 -46.97
N GLU A 741 27.17 -6.55 -46.89
CA GLU A 741 25.85 -5.94 -46.71
C GLU A 741 24.89 -6.36 -47.85
N PRO A 742 23.67 -6.82 -47.54
CA PRO A 742 22.71 -7.22 -48.56
C PRO A 742 22.18 -6.01 -49.33
N SER A 743 22.30 -6.04 -50.66
CA SER A 743 21.82 -4.96 -51.55
C SER A 743 20.31 -5.00 -51.81
N SER A 744 19.60 -5.99 -51.26
CA SER A 744 18.17 -6.17 -51.42
C SER A 744 17.47 -6.56 -50.11
N LYS A 745 16.19 -6.22 -50.01
CA LYS A 745 15.34 -6.51 -48.83
C LYS A 745 15.08 -8.01 -48.66
N GLU A 746 15.28 -8.80 -49.71
CA GLU A 746 15.07 -10.25 -49.74
C GLU A 746 16.28 -11.00 -49.15
N ASP A 747 17.51 -10.52 -49.40
CA ASP A 747 18.73 -11.10 -48.83
C ASP A 747 18.83 -10.89 -47.32
N ALA A 748 18.36 -9.73 -46.83
CA ALA A 748 18.27 -9.46 -45.39
C ALA A 748 17.28 -10.40 -44.67
N GLN A 749 16.19 -10.78 -45.36
CA GLN A 749 15.20 -11.72 -44.82
C GLN A 749 15.77 -13.15 -44.76
N GLN A 750 16.52 -13.57 -45.78
CA GLN A 750 17.16 -14.89 -45.80
C GLN A 750 18.28 -15.02 -44.76
N LEU A 751 19.06 -13.96 -44.51
CA LEU A 751 20.04 -13.91 -43.43
C LEU A 751 19.37 -14.03 -42.05
N TRP A 752 18.24 -13.36 -41.85
CA TRP A 752 17.45 -13.46 -40.63
C TRP A 752 16.87 -14.86 -40.41
N ASP A 753 16.37 -15.51 -41.47
CA ASP A 753 15.85 -16.87 -41.37
C ASP A 753 16.96 -17.90 -41.10
N PHE A 754 18.16 -17.70 -41.68
CA PHE A 754 19.34 -18.53 -41.40
C PHE A 754 19.83 -18.36 -39.96
N GLU A 755 19.88 -17.13 -39.45
CA GLU A 755 20.27 -16.83 -38.07
C GLU A 755 19.25 -17.39 -37.07
N LYS A 756 17.96 -17.31 -37.38
CA LYS A 756 16.87 -17.92 -36.58
C LYS A 756 16.99 -19.45 -36.53
N MET A 757 17.33 -20.10 -37.63
CA MET A 757 17.56 -21.55 -37.69
C MET A 757 18.81 -21.96 -36.88
N SER A 758 19.89 -21.18 -36.96
CA SER A 758 21.12 -21.41 -36.19
C SER A 758 20.89 -21.30 -34.67
N ILE A 759 20.10 -20.30 -34.25
CA ILE A 759 19.69 -20.11 -32.85
C ILE A 759 18.80 -21.28 -32.38
N GLN A 760 17.85 -21.74 -33.20
CA GLN A 760 16.99 -22.88 -32.86
C GLN A 760 17.78 -24.19 -32.71
N GLU A 761 18.77 -24.45 -33.56
CA GLU A 761 19.61 -25.65 -33.47
C GLU A 761 20.51 -25.60 -32.22
N THR A 762 21.04 -24.42 -31.89
CA THR A 762 21.82 -24.22 -30.66
C THR A 762 20.98 -24.49 -29.41
N LEU A 763 19.72 -24.03 -29.41
CA LEU A 763 18.77 -24.27 -28.31
C LEU A 763 18.42 -25.77 -28.18
N ARG A 764 18.28 -26.47 -29.30
CA ARG A 764 18.01 -27.92 -29.33
C ARG A 764 19.19 -28.70 -28.76
N ARG A 765 20.42 -28.30 -29.10
CA ARG A 765 21.66 -28.90 -28.58
C ARG A 765 21.82 -28.68 -27.09
N GLN A 766 21.61 -27.46 -26.59
CA GLN A 766 21.66 -27.17 -25.15
C GLN A 766 20.61 -27.95 -24.35
N LYS A 767 19.41 -28.15 -24.92
CA LYS A 767 18.36 -28.95 -24.27
C LYS A 767 18.71 -30.44 -24.20
N GLN A 768 19.44 -30.95 -25.19
CA GLN A 768 19.97 -32.32 -25.19
C GLN A 768 21.09 -32.49 -24.15
N GLU A 769 22.06 -31.56 -24.12
CA GLU A 769 23.15 -31.55 -23.13
C GLU A 769 22.60 -31.48 -21.68
N MET A 770 21.58 -30.67 -21.43
CA MET A 770 20.89 -30.61 -20.12
C MET A 770 20.21 -31.93 -19.73
N LEU A 771 19.64 -32.67 -20.69
CA LEU A 771 18.98 -33.95 -20.41
C LEU A 771 20.00 -35.03 -20.05
N GLU A 772 21.16 -35.01 -20.71
CA GLU A 772 22.28 -35.91 -20.44
C GLU A 772 22.90 -35.64 -19.06
N ASP A 773 23.07 -34.36 -18.69
CA ASP A 773 23.53 -33.97 -17.35
C ASP A 773 22.54 -34.38 -16.24
N ASN A 774 21.23 -34.24 -16.46
CA ASN A 774 20.23 -34.69 -15.50
C ASN A 774 20.26 -36.21 -15.32
N GLN A 775 20.42 -36.98 -16.40
CA GLN A 775 20.56 -38.43 -16.32
C GLN A 775 21.87 -38.86 -15.63
N TRP A 776 22.94 -38.08 -15.81
CA TRP A 776 24.20 -38.30 -15.12
C TRP A 776 24.05 -38.04 -13.61
N ARG A 777 23.38 -36.95 -13.23
CA ARG A 777 23.11 -36.58 -11.84
C ARG A 777 22.24 -37.62 -11.11
N GLU A 778 21.20 -38.14 -11.75
CA GLU A 778 20.38 -39.21 -11.18
C GLU A 778 21.15 -40.53 -10.99
N LYS A 779 22.14 -40.82 -11.85
CA LYS A 779 23.02 -41.98 -11.69
C LYS A 779 23.98 -41.78 -10.51
N GLU A 780 24.52 -40.59 -10.32
CA GLU A 780 25.35 -40.27 -9.15
C GLU A 780 24.55 -40.32 -7.83
N GLU A 781 23.34 -39.74 -7.79
CA GLU A 781 22.48 -39.80 -6.60
C GLU A 781 22.15 -41.25 -6.21
N LYS A 782 21.87 -42.12 -7.19
CA LYS A 782 21.64 -43.56 -6.93
C LYS A 782 22.88 -44.27 -6.37
N GLN A 783 24.08 -43.86 -6.79
CA GLN A 783 25.33 -44.41 -6.24
C GLN A 783 25.60 -43.92 -4.81
N LEU A 784 25.30 -42.65 -4.51
CA LEU A 784 25.47 -42.05 -3.18
C LEU A 784 24.51 -42.66 -2.14
N VAL A 785 23.24 -42.89 -2.52
CA VAL A 785 22.23 -43.54 -1.65
C VAL A 785 22.60 -45.00 -1.36
N SER A 786 23.13 -45.73 -2.36
CA SER A 786 23.62 -47.10 -2.16
C SER A 786 24.83 -47.17 -1.22
N HIS A 787 25.64 -46.11 -1.13
CA HIS A 787 26.82 -46.06 -0.27
C HIS A 787 26.45 -45.75 1.19
N GLN A 788 25.46 -44.88 1.41
CA GLN A 788 24.94 -44.57 2.75
C GLN A 788 24.15 -45.74 3.37
N MET A 789 23.44 -46.54 2.57
CA MET A 789 22.66 -47.68 3.08
C MET A 789 23.54 -48.86 3.55
N LYS A 790 24.80 -48.94 3.09
CA LYS A 790 25.79 -49.92 3.58
C LYS A 790 26.45 -49.52 4.91
N GLN A 791 26.43 -48.24 5.29
CA GLN A 791 27.01 -47.79 6.57
C GLN A 791 26.05 -47.91 7.77
N LEU A 792 24.74 -48.00 7.54
CA LEU A 792 23.72 -48.01 8.60
C LEU A 792 23.44 -49.39 9.23
N LEU A 793 24.08 -50.46 8.76
CA LEU A 793 23.91 -51.83 9.29
C LEU A 793 25.00 -52.30 10.26
N SER A 794 25.94 -51.44 10.68
CA SER A 794 27.02 -51.83 11.59
C SER A 794 27.33 -50.79 12.68
N ALA A 795 26.53 -50.70 13.74
CA ALA A 795 27.02 -50.29 15.06
C ALA A 795 25.95 -50.48 16.16
N GLN A 796 26.14 -51.50 17.01
CA GLN A 796 25.52 -51.62 18.34
C GLN A 796 26.52 -51.18 19.44
N PHE A 797 25.99 -50.49 20.46
CA PHE A 797 26.45 -50.34 21.85
C PHE A 797 27.95 -50.13 22.15
N ARG A 798 28.32 -48.92 22.61
CA ARG A 798 29.04 -48.66 23.88
C ARG A 798 29.09 -47.16 24.23
N SER A 799 29.15 -46.89 25.54
CA SER A 799 29.13 -45.60 26.26
C SER A 799 30.27 -44.63 25.92
N PRO A 800 30.15 -43.33 26.26
CA PRO A 800 30.94 -42.25 25.65
C PRO A 800 32.34 -42.10 26.28
N PRO A 801 33.42 -41.97 25.47
CA PRO A 801 34.71 -41.49 25.95
C PRO A 801 34.90 -39.98 25.69
N GLU A 802 35.84 -39.40 26.42
CA GLU A 802 36.22 -37.99 26.46
C GLU A 802 36.48 -37.35 25.08
N LYS A 803 36.16 -36.05 24.97
CA LYS A 803 36.32 -35.24 23.76
C LYS A 803 37.79 -35.20 23.30
N PRO A 804 38.09 -35.62 22.06
CA PRO A 804 39.35 -35.29 21.41
C PRO A 804 39.39 -33.80 21.03
N PRO A 805 40.59 -33.21 20.89
CA PRO A 805 40.74 -31.81 20.51
C PRO A 805 40.17 -31.57 19.11
N ARG A 806 39.44 -30.47 18.95
CA ARG A 806 38.90 -30.00 17.66
C ARG A 806 40.04 -29.87 16.65
N LEU A 807 40.08 -30.77 15.67
CA LEU A 807 40.65 -30.46 14.37
C LEU A 807 39.81 -29.33 13.77
N THR A 808 40.40 -28.15 13.73
CA THR A 808 39.93 -27.01 12.96
C THR A 808 39.78 -27.44 11.51
N ALA A 809 38.55 -27.51 11.02
CA ALA A 809 38.29 -27.50 9.58
C ALA A 809 38.95 -26.24 9.02
N GLN A 810 39.99 -26.41 8.20
CA GLN A 810 40.65 -25.30 7.55
C GLN A 810 39.68 -24.65 6.55
N PRO A 811 39.60 -23.31 6.52
CA PRO A 811 38.93 -22.62 5.43
C PRO A 811 39.71 -22.86 4.13
N VAL A 812 38.99 -23.24 3.06
CA VAL A 812 39.56 -23.33 1.70
C VAL A 812 40.12 -21.95 1.31
N PRO A 813 41.39 -21.82 0.89
CA PRO A 813 41.99 -20.52 0.64
C PRO A 813 41.52 -19.94 -0.71
N THR A 814 41.02 -18.72 -0.67
CA THR A 814 40.97 -17.82 -1.83
C THR A 814 42.42 -17.40 -2.13
N ALA A 815 43.02 -17.95 -3.19
CA ALA A 815 44.38 -17.68 -3.68
C ALA A 815 45.54 -17.90 -2.66
N GLU A 816 46.46 -18.82 -2.97
CA GLU A 816 47.69 -19.03 -2.18
C GLU A 816 48.69 -17.86 -2.36
N LEU A 817 48.44 -16.76 -1.63
CA LEU A 817 49.29 -15.57 -1.59
C LEU A 817 50.25 -15.62 -0.40
N ASP A 818 51.49 -15.14 -0.56
CA ASP A 818 52.42 -14.94 0.56
C ASP A 818 51.89 -13.81 1.48
N ARG A 819 51.59 -14.15 2.74
CA ARG A 819 51.03 -13.23 3.75
C ARG A 819 52.08 -12.70 4.73
N SER A 820 53.34 -13.11 4.60
CA SER A 820 54.39 -12.85 5.61
C SER A 820 54.70 -11.36 5.77
N GLU A 821 54.57 -10.58 4.69
CA GLU A 821 54.83 -9.12 4.65
C GLU A 821 53.57 -8.28 4.32
N ASP A 822 52.37 -8.86 4.43
CA ASP A 822 51.12 -8.17 4.06
C ASP A 822 50.55 -7.37 5.25
N GLN A 823 50.87 -6.07 5.30
CA GLN A 823 50.42 -5.19 6.38
C GLN A 823 48.88 -5.08 6.46
N VAL A 824 48.17 -5.20 5.32
CA VAL A 824 46.69 -5.16 5.28
C VAL A 824 46.12 -6.40 5.97
N TYR A 825 46.65 -7.59 5.63
CA TYR A 825 46.28 -8.85 6.29
C TYR A 825 46.51 -8.81 7.80
N HIS A 826 47.68 -8.33 8.23
CA HIS A 826 48.01 -8.20 9.66
C HIS A 826 47.03 -7.28 10.39
N ASN A 827 46.68 -6.13 9.81
CA ASN A 827 45.74 -5.18 10.40
C ASN A 827 44.30 -5.73 10.47
N VAL A 828 43.86 -6.51 9.47
CA VAL A 828 42.55 -7.19 9.51
C VAL A 828 42.51 -8.27 10.58
N MET A 829 43.57 -9.06 10.71
CA MET A 829 43.65 -10.06 11.79
C MET A 829 43.67 -9.40 13.16
N GLU A 830 44.34 -8.27 13.32
CA GLU A 830 44.30 -7.50 14.56
C GLU A 830 42.90 -6.94 14.85
N MET A 831 42.17 -6.49 13.82
CA MET A 831 40.77 -6.06 13.97
C MET A 831 39.90 -7.19 14.51
N VAL A 832 40.00 -8.38 13.92
CA VAL A 832 39.27 -9.58 14.38
C VAL A 832 39.62 -9.92 15.83
N LYS A 833 40.91 -9.86 16.20
CA LYS A 833 41.34 -10.11 17.59
C LYS A 833 40.72 -9.12 18.57
N VAL A 834 40.72 -7.82 18.26
CA VAL A 834 40.14 -6.79 19.14
C VAL A 834 38.62 -6.96 19.28
N VAL A 835 37.92 -7.33 18.21
CA VAL A 835 36.47 -7.61 18.24
C VAL A 835 36.15 -8.88 19.04
N VAL A 836 36.95 -9.95 18.89
CA VAL A 836 36.80 -11.17 19.70
C VAL A 836 37.08 -10.87 21.18
N LYS A 837 38.07 -10.04 21.47
CA LYS A 837 38.35 -9.58 22.84
C LYS A 837 37.18 -8.79 23.42
N LEU A 838 36.61 -7.85 22.66
CA LEU A 838 35.38 -7.14 23.07
C LEU A 838 34.25 -8.11 23.40
N LYS A 839 34.03 -9.14 22.56
CA LYS A 839 33.00 -10.16 22.80
C LYS A 839 33.22 -10.95 24.09
N ASN A 840 34.46 -11.29 24.40
CA ASN A 840 34.79 -12.04 25.62
C ASN A 840 34.68 -11.16 26.87
N ASP A 841 35.08 -9.89 26.77
CA ASP A 841 35.20 -9.00 27.92
C ASP A 841 33.89 -8.23 28.24
N VAL A 842 32.95 -8.08 27.29
CA VAL A 842 31.71 -7.27 27.47
C VAL A 842 30.81 -7.73 28.63
N ASN A 843 30.88 -9.01 29.00
CA ASN A 843 30.09 -9.60 30.07
C ASN A 843 30.69 -9.34 31.45
N THR A 844 31.99 -9.06 31.53
CA THR A 844 32.75 -8.83 32.76
C THR A 844 33.18 -7.38 32.95
N LEU A 845 33.28 -6.60 31.86
CA LEU A 845 33.67 -5.19 31.87
C LEU A 845 32.55 -4.27 32.39
N PRO A 846 32.90 -3.28 33.24
CA PRO A 846 31.96 -2.24 33.61
C PRO A 846 31.65 -1.32 32.41
N PRO A 847 30.44 -0.73 32.33
CA PRO A 847 30.04 0.12 31.20
C PRO A 847 30.97 1.32 30.95
N SER A 848 31.65 1.83 31.98
CA SER A 848 32.64 2.91 31.86
C SER A 848 33.86 2.51 31.01
N GLU A 849 34.19 1.23 30.95
CA GLU A 849 35.37 0.70 30.25
C GLU A 849 35.09 0.34 28.79
N TYR A 850 33.82 0.32 28.35
CA TYR A 850 33.47 0.08 26.95
C TYR A 850 34.14 1.07 25.99
N VAL A 851 34.34 2.31 26.44
CA VAL A 851 35.05 3.35 25.69
C VAL A 851 36.49 2.94 25.39
N GLY A 852 37.16 2.28 26.33
CA GLY A 852 38.55 1.83 26.16
C GLY A 852 38.67 0.79 25.05
N VAL A 853 37.76 -0.18 25.03
CA VAL A 853 37.78 -1.26 24.04
C VAL A 853 37.36 -0.76 22.65
N VAL A 854 36.33 0.08 22.56
CA VAL A 854 35.92 0.71 21.29
C VAL A 854 36.99 1.67 20.77
N LYS A 855 37.75 2.34 21.65
CA LYS A 855 38.90 3.15 21.23
C LYS A 855 40.02 2.28 20.62
N ALA A 856 40.27 1.10 21.17
CA ALA A 856 41.23 0.15 20.60
C ALA A 856 40.79 -0.30 19.19
N VAL A 857 39.50 -0.61 19.02
CA VAL A 857 38.90 -0.90 17.70
C VAL A 857 39.15 0.24 16.71
N GLY A 858 38.84 1.48 17.10
CA GLY A 858 39.03 2.64 16.23
C GLY A 858 40.49 2.90 15.86
N LEU A 859 41.44 2.58 16.75
CA LEU A 859 42.87 2.66 16.46
C LEU A 859 43.29 1.61 15.44
N THR A 860 42.82 0.37 15.58
CA THR A 860 43.09 -0.70 14.61
C THR A 860 42.50 -0.39 13.24
N LEU A 861 41.30 0.22 13.19
CA LEU A 861 40.68 0.63 11.94
C LEU A 861 41.52 1.70 11.23
N ARG A 862 42.05 2.66 11.98
CA ARG A 862 42.92 3.70 11.43
C ARG A 862 44.19 3.10 10.82
N ASN A 863 44.80 2.13 11.49
CA ASN A 863 45.98 1.43 10.97
C ASN A 863 45.64 0.63 9.70
N LEU A 864 44.47 -0.02 9.67
CA LEU A 864 43.99 -0.75 8.50
C LEU A 864 43.78 0.19 7.30
N ILE A 865 43.05 1.30 7.49
CA ILE A 865 42.83 2.30 6.42
C ILE A 865 44.16 2.82 5.91
N HIS A 866 45.10 3.17 6.81
CA HIS A 866 46.43 3.63 6.42
C HIS A 866 47.19 2.60 5.57
N SER A 867 47.20 1.33 5.98
CA SER A 867 47.86 0.27 5.20
C SER A 867 47.22 0.03 3.83
N VAL A 868 45.92 0.29 3.69
CA VAL A 868 45.23 0.20 2.40
C VAL A 868 45.56 1.42 1.54
N ASP A 869 45.62 2.62 2.12
CA ASP A 869 46.00 3.86 1.43
C ASP A 869 47.43 3.80 0.87
N GLU A 870 48.35 3.08 1.51
CA GLU A 870 49.70 2.83 0.97
C GLU A 870 49.69 1.91 -0.26
N VAL A 871 48.72 0.99 -0.35
CA VAL A 871 48.59 0.04 -1.46
C VAL A 871 47.78 0.65 -2.62
N LEU A 872 46.82 1.55 -2.35
CA LEU A 872 45.93 2.17 -3.34
C LEU A 872 46.65 2.75 -4.59
N PRO A 873 47.79 3.47 -4.48
CA PRO A 873 48.50 4.01 -5.63
C PRO A 873 49.06 2.94 -6.59
N SER A 874 49.33 1.75 -6.09
CA SER A 874 49.85 0.62 -6.87
C SER A 874 48.76 -0.15 -7.65
N LEU A 875 47.49 0.17 -7.42
CA LEU A 875 46.32 -0.53 -7.98
C LEU A 875 45.66 0.26 -9.12
N HIS A 876 45.02 -0.47 -10.04
CA HIS A 876 44.33 0.08 -11.21
C HIS A 876 43.12 0.96 -10.82
N GLU A 877 42.88 2.05 -11.57
CA GLU A 877 41.92 3.11 -11.25
C GLU A 877 40.46 2.60 -11.13
N SER A 878 40.09 1.59 -11.92
CA SER A 878 38.75 0.98 -11.86
C SER A 878 38.43 0.29 -10.53
N ILE A 879 39.42 -0.30 -9.85
CA ILE A 879 39.25 -1.04 -8.59
C ILE A 879 39.42 -0.13 -7.37
N ARG A 880 40.11 1.01 -7.56
CA ARG A 880 40.32 2.04 -6.54
C ARG A 880 38.99 2.55 -5.96
N THR A 881 37.98 2.73 -6.80
CA THR A 881 36.64 3.18 -6.40
C THR A 881 35.88 2.19 -5.50
N GLU A 882 36.08 0.88 -5.69
CA GLU A 882 35.47 -0.19 -4.88
C GLU A 882 36.11 -0.28 -3.49
N ILE A 883 37.44 -0.14 -3.43
CA ILE A 883 38.20 -0.11 -2.18
C ILE A 883 37.87 1.16 -1.37
N GLU A 884 37.80 2.33 -2.02
CA GLU A 884 37.38 3.59 -1.38
C GLU A 884 35.93 3.53 -0.85
N GLY A 885 35.04 2.86 -1.58
CA GLY A 885 33.66 2.59 -1.14
C GLY A 885 33.63 1.75 0.14
N THR A 886 34.48 0.73 0.21
CA THR A 886 34.59 -0.16 1.38
C THR A 886 35.26 0.54 2.57
N GLN A 887 36.24 1.43 2.35
CA GLN A 887 36.80 2.29 3.40
C GLN A 887 35.76 3.26 3.99
N LYS A 888 34.88 3.83 3.14
CA LYS A 888 33.75 4.67 3.61
C LYS A 888 32.75 3.87 4.43
N LEU A 889 32.49 2.62 4.05
CA LEU A 889 31.64 1.69 4.79
C LEU A 889 32.20 1.45 6.19
N LEU A 890 33.48 1.11 6.32
CA LEU A 890 34.10 0.86 7.63
C LEU A 890 34.08 2.07 8.57
N ASN A 891 34.22 3.29 8.03
CA ASN A 891 34.07 4.51 8.83
C ASN A 891 32.64 4.69 9.36
N LYS A 892 31.64 4.28 8.57
CA LYS A 892 30.24 4.27 8.99
C LYS A 892 29.99 3.18 10.04
N ASP A 893 30.55 1.99 9.89
CA ASP A 893 30.41 0.90 10.87
C ASP A 893 31.03 1.28 12.22
N MET A 894 32.16 2.02 12.19
CA MET A 894 32.76 2.56 13.41
C MET A 894 31.84 3.58 14.11
N ALA A 895 31.17 4.45 13.34
CA ALA A 895 30.21 5.40 13.91
C ALA A 895 29.00 4.69 14.52
N GLU A 896 28.54 3.61 13.88
CA GLU A 896 27.46 2.76 14.39
C GLU A 896 27.86 2.04 15.68
N LEU A 897 29.06 1.47 15.74
CA LEU A 897 29.62 0.85 16.94
C LEU A 897 29.70 1.85 18.11
N ILE A 898 30.17 3.08 17.87
CA ILE A 898 30.21 4.14 18.90
C ILE A 898 28.81 4.48 19.39
N SER A 899 27.83 4.57 18.48
CA SER A 899 26.43 4.84 18.82
C SER A 899 25.85 3.74 19.72
N LYS A 900 26.02 2.47 19.33
CA LYS A 900 25.54 1.31 20.11
C LYS A 900 26.24 1.17 21.46
N MET A 901 27.54 1.49 21.51
CA MET A 901 28.28 1.56 22.77
C MET A 901 27.71 2.62 23.72
N ARG A 902 27.42 3.84 23.23
CA ARG A 902 26.80 4.90 24.06
C ARG A 902 25.42 4.50 24.57
N LEU A 903 24.63 3.83 23.73
CA LEU A 903 23.33 3.30 24.11
C LEU A 903 23.44 2.23 25.21
N ALA A 904 24.43 1.34 25.10
CA ALA A 904 24.72 0.34 26.13
C ALA A 904 25.21 0.97 27.44
N GLN A 905 25.93 2.10 27.40
CA GLN A 905 26.31 2.85 28.60
C GLN A 905 25.12 3.53 29.28
N GLN A 906 24.25 4.18 28.50
CA GLN A 906 23.07 4.89 29.02
C GLN A 906 22.05 3.94 29.65
N ASN A 907 21.91 2.74 29.10
CA ASN A 907 20.93 1.74 29.53
C ASN A 907 21.53 0.66 30.44
N ALA A 908 22.71 0.88 31.02
CA ALA A 908 23.40 -0.14 31.81
C ALA A 908 22.66 -0.57 33.09
N ILE A 909 21.77 0.27 33.61
CA ILE A 909 20.98 0.04 34.84
C ILE A 909 19.50 -0.27 34.55
N THR A 910 19.11 -0.39 33.27
CA THR A 910 17.71 -0.65 32.88
C THR A 910 17.51 -2.12 32.53
N SER A 911 16.25 -2.54 32.35
CA SER A 911 15.91 -3.88 31.85
C SER A 911 16.42 -4.16 30.43
N LEU A 912 16.86 -3.12 29.70
CA LEU A 912 17.36 -3.20 28.32
C LEU A 912 18.88 -3.44 28.23
N LYS A 913 19.59 -3.57 29.36
CA LYS A 913 21.06 -3.70 29.40
C LYS A 913 21.60 -4.81 28.48
N ASP A 914 20.95 -5.98 28.47
CA ASP A 914 21.45 -7.15 27.74
C ASP A 914 21.18 -7.03 26.23
N GLU A 915 20.06 -6.41 25.87
CA GLU A 915 19.71 -6.10 24.48
C GLU A 915 20.65 -5.02 23.90
N CYS A 916 20.93 -3.94 24.65
CA CYS A 916 21.89 -2.93 24.21
C CYS A 916 23.32 -3.50 24.07
N LYS A 917 23.75 -4.43 24.95
CA LYS A 917 25.02 -5.15 24.79
C LYS A 917 25.05 -6.00 23.53
N LYS A 918 23.97 -6.75 23.25
CA LYS A 918 23.83 -7.57 22.05
C LYS A 918 23.94 -6.72 20.77
N GLN A 919 23.33 -5.55 20.76
CA GLN A 919 23.43 -4.60 19.64
C GLN A 919 24.84 -4.03 19.46
N MET A 920 25.56 -3.72 20.53
CA MET A 920 26.96 -3.30 20.47
C MET A 920 27.87 -4.40 19.88
N LEU A 921 27.67 -5.66 20.31
CA LEU A 921 28.42 -6.79 19.77
C LEU A 921 28.10 -7.09 18.30
N ALA A 922 26.84 -6.93 17.90
CA ALA A 922 26.44 -7.08 16.50
C ALA A 922 27.16 -6.05 15.62
N ALA A 923 27.20 -4.77 16.03
CA ALA A 923 27.92 -3.72 15.32
C ALA A 923 29.43 -4.01 15.22
N ALA A 924 30.05 -4.50 16.31
CA ALA A 924 31.46 -4.88 16.30
C ALA A 924 31.76 -6.06 15.35
N HIS A 925 30.86 -7.03 15.28
CA HIS A 925 30.98 -8.18 14.39
C HIS A 925 30.84 -7.79 12.91
N THR A 926 29.90 -6.90 12.57
CA THR A 926 29.76 -6.35 11.22
C THR A 926 31.05 -5.70 10.76
N MET A 927 31.63 -4.84 11.58
CA MET A 927 32.89 -4.17 11.27
C MET A 927 34.08 -5.15 11.06
N ALA A 928 34.13 -6.26 11.79
CA ALA A 928 35.14 -7.31 11.55
C ALA A 928 34.91 -8.02 10.20
N MET A 929 33.65 -8.28 9.84
CA MET A 929 33.30 -8.87 8.55
C MET A 929 33.65 -7.95 7.39
N ASP A 930 33.32 -6.66 7.50
CA ASP A 930 33.62 -5.69 6.44
C ASP A 930 35.12 -5.40 6.32
N SER A 931 35.88 -5.54 7.41
CA SER A 931 37.34 -5.50 7.36
C SER A 931 37.92 -6.69 6.60
N LYS A 932 37.30 -7.87 6.71
CA LYS A 932 37.64 -9.04 5.90
C LYS A 932 37.26 -8.85 4.43
N ASN A 933 36.07 -8.30 4.15
CA ASN A 933 35.63 -8.00 2.80
C ASN A 933 36.58 -7.01 2.11
N LEU A 934 37.10 -6.01 2.85
CA LEU A 934 38.12 -5.09 2.36
C LEU A 934 39.41 -5.81 1.96
N LEU A 935 39.87 -6.78 2.77
CA LEU A 935 41.03 -7.60 2.43
C LEU A 935 40.79 -8.43 1.17
N ASP A 936 39.62 -9.07 1.06
CA ASP A 936 39.26 -9.88 -0.12
C ASP A 936 39.21 -9.00 -1.40
N ALA A 937 38.71 -7.77 -1.30
CA ALA A 937 38.71 -6.81 -2.40
C ALA A 937 40.13 -6.36 -2.79
N VAL A 938 40.99 -6.09 -1.80
CA VAL A 938 42.41 -5.74 -2.01
C VAL A 938 43.17 -6.90 -2.65
N ASP A 939 42.91 -8.14 -2.24
CA ASP A 939 43.57 -9.33 -2.80
C ASP A 939 43.13 -9.58 -4.25
N GLN A 940 41.85 -9.44 -4.56
CA GLN A 940 41.36 -9.50 -5.93
C GLN A 940 41.99 -8.39 -6.80
N ALA A 941 42.18 -7.19 -6.25
CA ALA A 941 42.85 -6.09 -6.92
C ALA A 941 44.32 -6.42 -7.22
N ARG A 942 45.04 -6.99 -6.25
CA ARG A 942 46.45 -7.39 -6.39
C ARG A 942 46.64 -8.50 -7.44
N VAL A 943 45.72 -9.47 -7.48
CA VAL A 943 45.72 -10.55 -8.48
C VAL A 943 45.49 -9.97 -9.88
N ARG A 944 44.50 -9.08 -10.06
CA ARG A 944 44.20 -8.45 -11.36
C ARG A 944 45.32 -7.51 -11.83
N ALA A 945 46.03 -6.87 -10.90
CA ALA A 945 47.15 -5.98 -11.21
C ALA A 945 48.48 -6.73 -11.45
N ASN A 946 48.50 -8.07 -11.32
CA ASN A 946 49.71 -8.90 -11.41
C ASN A 946 50.80 -8.52 -10.37
N VAL A 947 50.39 -7.94 -9.24
CA VAL A 947 51.26 -7.51 -8.12
C VAL A 947 51.27 -8.54 -6.98
N ALA A 948 50.44 -9.58 -7.09
CA ALA A 948 50.39 -10.70 -6.17
C ALA A 948 51.72 -11.48 -6.14
N LYS A 949 52.36 -11.58 -4.96
CA LYS A 949 53.52 -12.45 -4.75
C LYS A 949 53.03 -13.88 -4.50
N PRO A 950 53.31 -14.85 -5.39
CA PRO A 950 53.07 -16.25 -5.09
C PRO A 950 53.99 -16.69 -3.94
N LYS A 951 53.52 -17.63 -3.13
CA LYS A 951 54.27 -18.20 -2.02
C LYS A 951 55.59 -18.80 -2.55
N PRO A 952 56.77 -18.53 -1.94
CA PRO A 952 57.99 -19.19 -2.36
C PRO A 952 57.85 -20.70 -2.15
N ASP A 953 58.08 -21.47 -3.22
CA ASP A 953 58.14 -22.93 -3.15
C ASP A 953 59.21 -23.30 -2.12
N SER A 954 58.79 -23.95 -1.03
CA SER A 954 59.73 -24.60 -0.13
C SER A 954 60.34 -25.78 -0.89
N GLU A 955 61.52 -25.54 -1.46
CA GLU A 955 62.36 -26.56 -2.07
C GLU A 955 62.59 -27.74 -1.12
N ALA A 956 62.67 -28.90 -1.76
CA ALA A 956 63.15 -30.17 -1.25
C ALA A 956 64.36 -30.02 -0.31
N GLN A 957 64.21 -30.47 0.94
CA GLN A 957 65.33 -31.01 1.73
C GLN A 957 64.87 -32.24 2.52
N SER A 958 65.41 -33.38 2.07
CA SER A 958 65.62 -34.70 2.71
C SER A 958 64.45 -35.45 3.32
#